data_AF-A0A8J3UKA6-F1
#
_entry.id   AF-A0A8J3UKA6-F1
#
_cell.length_a   1.000
_cell.length_b   1.000
_cell.length_c   1.000
_cell.angle_alpha   90.00
_cell.angle_beta   90.00
_cell.angle_gamma   90.00
#
_symmetry.space_group_name_H-M   'P 1'
#
loop_
_entity.id
_entity.type
_entity.pdbx_description
1 polymer ?
#
loop_
_entity_poly.entity_id
_entity_poly.type
_entity_poly.pdbx_seq_one_letter_code
_entity_poly.pdbx_strand_id
1 'polypeptide(L)'
;MYRVALVQNQSEMAHYGYADARQMVGDRGYRVELYTGDNISTLSRRMRDDDLDCVALASNALNDRTIMDELCTPEWAAELGRFLERDRGLLSFHQLGLAMRKGPTMRLLPDPLAAIRPVVRPATEPLVAGDPRLPRDAPHVALLYPNPVDAELVAERCMSLHNPRGLYWHYWDDVDLTDWDVLLSDALPQAGPRPLVVSTKESSRGRVVLSALPLDWQKQHELAANLFIYAVEGRHNTAVLAHRSREPVGFSYLLAGMRDRRLGFRVYDMEAEQDALIDHLTNGIHTSLVIEPAVDHRLPVPLERAVASSVGAGELRVFTFAEPRYGHSIRPLSVVSPELSPLRLLRSVEFQIHADMEGGYVDDSLWGHVETLQTLNELPECTGDFTKAMAESWVIVANHDRAGSYDEVFGASVALWWMRARCLGLDDSRTAETQRWLRRTILVCPDRDRAMAYVTFAGLRPLEREETEDLRGIVNRLKMGDADKPSEADLVVYLRAAVLADLMEIVPRIVDVLADCQDADSRWVDPITTATIVSALLDVHPLLRGLEGAGSTVARIEEVCLRAVVYILDELGRASGHAYPWGGKASVSVRCLQAWIKFDSLVDIPVHTVVDVLTDHHREGGAMASSRTALAVLEQMKQENQRLRQKLRVATDDAVAARRLGSRGKVAMLGTALALYLLVGVGGGMVANGGWSGLGQALGTGFGEAWGIHLSVLGLAAALLAVPWRQWFSRDNSRP
;
A
#
# COMPACT_ATOMS: atom_id res chain seq x y z
N MET A 1 -18.61 -5.05 -22.71
CA MET A 1 -17.76 -4.50 -23.79
C MET A 1 -17.56 -3.03 -23.52
N TYR A 2 -16.30 -2.54 -23.55
CA TYR A 2 -16.01 -1.14 -23.25
C TYR A 2 -16.45 -0.19 -24.37
N ARG A 3 -16.95 0.98 -23.98
CA ARG A 3 -17.48 2.03 -24.88
C ARG A 3 -16.59 3.26 -24.81
N VAL A 4 -16.02 3.64 -25.95
CA VAL A 4 -15.09 4.77 -26.05
C VAL A 4 -15.72 5.86 -26.91
N ALA A 5 -15.88 7.05 -26.34
CA ALA A 5 -16.22 8.25 -27.09
C ALA A 5 -14.96 8.80 -27.75
N LEU A 6 -14.83 8.61 -29.06
CA LEU A 6 -13.69 9.11 -29.83
C LEU A 6 -14.04 10.47 -30.43
N VAL A 7 -13.42 11.53 -29.93
CA VAL A 7 -13.60 12.91 -30.40
C VAL A 7 -12.56 13.21 -31.47
N GLN A 8 -13.00 13.59 -32.67
CA GLN A 8 -12.11 13.88 -33.80
C GLN A 8 -12.52 15.13 -34.57
N ASN A 9 -11.54 15.80 -35.18
CA ASN A 9 -11.78 16.89 -36.10
C ASN A 9 -12.20 16.35 -37.48
N GLN A 10 -13.46 16.57 -37.85
CA GLN A 10 -14.04 16.11 -39.10
C GLN A 10 -13.34 16.67 -40.34
N SER A 11 -12.85 17.91 -40.27
CA SER A 11 -12.13 18.53 -41.38
C SER A 11 -10.79 17.83 -41.61
N GLU A 12 -10.05 17.48 -40.56
CA GLU A 12 -8.79 16.76 -40.69
C GLU A 12 -8.99 15.32 -41.17
N MET A 13 -10.01 14.61 -40.66
CA MET A 13 -10.37 13.27 -41.14
C MET A 13 -10.70 13.24 -42.63
N ALA A 14 -11.34 14.29 -43.15
CA ALA A 14 -11.70 14.38 -44.57
C ALA A 14 -10.49 14.57 -45.50
N HIS A 15 -9.40 15.15 -45.00
CA HIS A 15 -8.22 15.49 -45.80
C HIS A 15 -7.04 14.53 -45.59
N TYR A 16 -6.93 13.93 -44.41
CA TYR A 16 -5.80 13.10 -44.01
C TYR A 16 -6.26 11.71 -43.56
N GLY A 17 -5.98 10.68 -44.36
CA GLY A 17 -6.35 9.30 -44.03
C GLY A 17 -5.72 8.77 -42.74
N TYR A 18 -4.60 9.35 -42.28
CA TYR A 18 -3.98 9.02 -41.00
C TYR A 18 -4.65 9.71 -39.79
N ALA A 19 -5.51 10.71 -40.02
CA ALA A 19 -6.21 11.41 -38.95
C ALA A 19 -7.47 10.68 -38.47
N ASP A 20 -7.88 9.60 -39.13
CA ASP A 20 -8.97 8.73 -38.69
C ASP A 20 -8.46 7.68 -37.69
N ALA A 21 -8.78 7.87 -36.41
CA ALA A 21 -8.32 6.98 -35.34
C ALA A 21 -9.30 5.84 -35.05
N ARG A 22 -10.46 5.77 -35.73
CA ARG A 22 -11.51 4.79 -35.44
C ARG A 22 -11.01 3.36 -35.53
N GLN A 23 -10.24 3.04 -36.58
CA GLN A 23 -9.68 1.71 -36.75
C GLN A 23 -8.73 1.37 -35.60
N MET A 24 -7.84 2.29 -35.22
CA MET A 24 -6.91 2.07 -34.12
C MET A 24 -7.63 1.74 -32.80
N VAL A 25 -8.73 2.42 -32.49
CA VAL A 25 -9.52 2.13 -31.28
C VAL A 25 -10.35 0.85 -31.44
N GLY A 26 -10.98 0.66 -32.60
CA GLY A 26 -11.89 -0.46 -32.87
C GLY A 26 -11.19 -1.83 -32.96
N ASP A 27 -9.98 -1.87 -33.51
CA ASP A 27 -9.17 -3.11 -33.63
C ASP A 27 -8.84 -3.72 -32.26
N ARG A 28 -9.08 -2.99 -31.15
CA ARG A 28 -8.90 -3.48 -29.77
C ARG A 28 -10.17 -4.09 -29.16
N GLY A 29 -11.24 -4.23 -29.92
CA GLY A 29 -12.51 -4.80 -29.42
C GLY A 29 -13.31 -3.83 -28.56
N TYR A 30 -13.03 -2.52 -28.67
CA TYR A 30 -13.86 -1.49 -28.05
C TYR A 30 -15.01 -1.09 -28.98
N ARG A 31 -16.16 -0.76 -28.38
CA ARG A 31 -17.24 -0.09 -29.09
C ARG A 31 -16.89 1.38 -29.22
N VAL A 32 -16.51 1.79 -30.43
CA VAL A 32 -16.15 3.18 -30.73
C VAL A 32 -17.39 3.98 -31.12
N GLU A 33 -17.58 5.11 -30.47
CA GLU A 33 -18.64 6.07 -30.79
C GLU A 33 -17.99 7.41 -31.17
N LEU A 34 -18.14 7.79 -32.44
CA LEU A 34 -17.47 8.97 -32.99
C LEU A 34 -18.21 10.26 -32.61
N TYR A 35 -17.46 11.24 -32.10
CA TYR A 35 -17.92 12.59 -31.86
C TYR A 35 -17.12 13.59 -32.72
N THR A 36 -17.84 14.47 -33.41
CA THR A 36 -17.28 15.58 -34.19
C THR A 36 -18.00 16.88 -33.79
N GLY A 37 -17.69 18.01 -34.44
CA GLY A 37 -18.41 19.26 -34.22
C GLY A 37 -19.93 19.15 -34.36
N ASP A 38 -20.44 18.19 -35.14
CA ASP A 38 -21.88 18.01 -35.39
C ASP A 38 -22.66 17.46 -34.18
N ASN A 39 -22.02 16.68 -33.30
CA ASN A 39 -22.70 15.96 -32.22
C ASN A 39 -22.03 16.08 -30.84
N ILE A 40 -20.94 16.85 -30.73
CA ILE A 40 -20.15 16.99 -29.49
C ILE A 40 -20.99 17.45 -28.27
N SER A 41 -22.00 18.29 -28.49
CA SER A 41 -22.90 18.79 -27.43
C SER A 41 -23.70 17.70 -26.71
N THR A 42 -23.80 16.50 -27.30
CA THR A 42 -24.49 15.36 -26.67
C THR A 42 -23.59 14.57 -25.72
N LEU A 43 -22.27 14.78 -25.76
CA LEU A 43 -21.29 13.97 -25.05
C LEU A 43 -21.42 14.11 -23.52
N SER A 44 -21.62 15.33 -23.00
CA SER A 44 -21.80 15.59 -21.55
C SER A 44 -22.95 14.80 -20.96
N ARG A 45 -24.07 14.74 -21.68
CA ARG A 45 -25.24 13.95 -21.25
C ARG A 45 -24.90 12.46 -21.17
N ARG A 46 -24.13 11.94 -22.12
CA ARG A 46 -23.78 10.51 -22.16
C ARG A 46 -22.74 10.11 -21.12
N MET A 47 -21.84 11.03 -20.75
CA MET A 47 -21.02 10.84 -19.55
C MET A 47 -21.88 10.76 -18.28
N ARG A 48 -22.92 11.60 -18.18
CA ARG A 48 -23.83 11.62 -17.03
C ARG A 48 -24.64 10.33 -16.90
N ASP A 49 -25.10 9.79 -18.01
CA ASP A 49 -25.91 8.56 -18.09
C ASP A 49 -25.07 7.28 -17.86
N ASP A 50 -23.77 7.42 -17.53
CA ASP A 50 -22.79 6.33 -17.32
C ASP A 50 -22.68 5.38 -18.51
N ASP A 51 -22.82 5.98 -19.69
CA ASP A 51 -23.06 5.30 -20.95
C ASP A 51 -21.75 5.06 -21.72
N LEU A 52 -20.63 5.53 -21.16
CA LEU A 52 -19.29 5.57 -21.72
C LEU A 52 -18.27 5.15 -20.66
N ASP A 53 -17.21 4.46 -21.07
CA ASP A 53 -16.13 4.05 -20.19
C ASP A 53 -14.91 5.00 -20.29
N CYS A 54 -14.73 5.66 -21.44
CA CYS A 54 -13.62 6.58 -21.70
C CYS A 54 -13.96 7.62 -22.78
N VAL A 55 -13.39 8.82 -22.62
CA VAL A 55 -13.34 9.84 -23.67
C VAL A 55 -11.92 9.88 -24.24
N ALA A 56 -11.80 9.73 -25.56
CA ALA A 56 -10.53 9.79 -26.27
C ALA A 56 -10.52 10.99 -27.23
N LEU A 57 -9.63 11.96 -27.02
CA LEU A 57 -9.41 13.07 -27.92
C LEU A 57 -8.31 12.68 -28.92
N ALA A 58 -8.67 12.54 -30.19
CA ALA A 58 -7.71 12.31 -31.25
C ALA A 58 -6.77 13.51 -31.43
N SER A 59 -5.65 13.29 -32.13
CA SER A 59 -4.71 14.37 -32.40
C SER A 59 -5.41 15.51 -33.12
N ASN A 60 -5.24 16.72 -32.59
CA ASN A 60 -5.84 17.96 -33.06
C ASN A 60 -7.38 17.98 -33.11
N ALA A 61 -8.06 17.11 -32.35
CA ALA A 61 -9.51 17.20 -32.16
C ALA A 61 -9.94 18.61 -31.71
N LEU A 62 -9.13 19.25 -30.87
CA LEU A 62 -9.34 20.58 -30.32
C LEU A 62 -9.08 21.74 -31.32
N ASN A 63 -8.64 21.44 -32.55
CA ASN A 63 -8.56 22.46 -33.60
C ASN A 63 -9.93 22.88 -34.11
N ASP A 64 -10.92 21.98 -34.03
CA ASP A 64 -12.30 22.28 -34.37
C ASP A 64 -12.88 23.25 -33.32
N ARG A 65 -13.41 24.39 -33.80
CA ARG A 65 -13.92 25.45 -32.94
C ARG A 65 -15.14 24.99 -32.14
N THR A 66 -16.04 24.21 -32.74
CA THR A 66 -17.25 23.74 -32.08
C THR A 66 -16.90 22.75 -30.96
N ILE A 67 -15.95 21.85 -31.21
CA ILE A 67 -15.44 20.94 -30.18
C ILE A 67 -14.79 21.74 -29.04
N MET A 68 -13.93 22.71 -29.37
CA MET A 68 -13.28 23.55 -28.36
C MET A 68 -14.28 24.32 -27.49
N ASP A 69 -15.24 25.02 -28.13
CA ASP A 69 -16.19 25.88 -27.45
C ASP A 69 -17.09 25.07 -26.49
N GLU A 70 -17.42 23.82 -26.85
CA GLU A 70 -18.20 22.90 -25.99
C GLU A 70 -17.36 22.32 -24.84
N LEU A 71 -16.17 21.79 -25.14
CA LEU A 71 -15.34 21.06 -24.15
C LEU A 71 -14.62 21.99 -23.17
N CYS A 72 -14.49 23.29 -23.46
CA CYS A 72 -13.83 24.24 -22.56
C CYS A 72 -14.82 25.05 -21.71
N THR A 73 -16.04 24.54 -21.52
CA THR A 73 -17.01 25.13 -20.60
C THR A 73 -16.78 24.65 -19.15
N PRO A 74 -17.07 25.48 -18.13
CA PRO A 74 -17.03 25.05 -16.73
C PRO A 74 -17.94 23.86 -16.45
N GLU A 75 -19.10 23.79 -17.13
CA GLU A 75 -20.07 22.70 -17.01
C GLU A 75 -19.48 21.38 -17.53
N TRP A 76 -18.75 21.42 -18.64
CA TRP A 76 -18.02 20.25 -19.15
C TRP A 76 -16.97 19.77 -18.15
N ALA A 77 -16.10 20.66 -17.65
CA ALA A 77 -15.05 20.29 -16.72
C ALA A 77 -15.61 19.66 -15.43
N ALA A 78 -16.73 20.19 -14.92
CA ALA A 78 -17.41 19.63 -13.77
C ALA A 78 -18.01 18.24 -14.05
N GLU A 79 -18.61 18.03 -15.23
CA GLU A 79 -19.13 16.71 -15.61
C GLU A 79 -18.00 15.70 -15.85
N LEU A 80 -16.90 16.11 -16.49
CA LEU A 80 -15.70 15.29 -16.64
C LEU A 80 -15.13 14.91 -15.26
N GLY A 81 -15.12 15.84 -14.29
CA GLY A 81 -14.70 15.53 -12.92
C GLY A 81 -15.52 14.39 -12.31
N ARG A 82 -16.85 14.45 -12.39
CA ARG A 82 -17.73 13.36 -11.90
C ARG A 82 -17.55 12.06 -12.69
N PHE A 83 -17.31 12.17 -14.00
CA PHE A 83 -17.04 11.02 -14.85
C PHE A 83 -15.76 10.31 -14.39
N LEU A 84 -14.68 11.06 -14.16
CA LEU A 84 -13.41 10.55 -13.66
C LEU A 84 -13.55 9.95 -12.24
N GLU A 85 -14.30 10.58 -11.33
CA GLU A 85 -14.55 10.06 -9.98
C GLU A 85 -15.23 8.68 -9.94
N ARG A 86 -15.91 8.29 -11.02
CA ARG A 86 -16.54 6.97 -11.20
C ARG A 86 -15.60 5.97 -11.88
N ASP A 87 -14.30 6.18 -11.76
CA ASP A 87 -13.28 5.29 -12.30
C ASP A 87 -13.37 5.17 -13.84
N ARG A 88 -13.61 6.30 -14.51
CA ARG A 88 -13.63 6.42 -15.98
C ARG A 88 -12.37 7.14 -16.49
N GLY A 89 -12.13 7.04 -17.80
CA GLY A 89 -10.90 7.53 -18.41
C GLY A 89 -11.04 8.75 -19.32
N LEU A 90 -9.98 9.55 -19.38
CA LEU A 90 -9.72 10.50 -20.46
C LEU A 90 -8.35 10.21 -21.07
N LEU A 91 -8.29 10.07 -22.40
CA LEU A 91 -7.04 9.99 -23.15
C LEU A 91 -7.00 11.12 -24.16
N SER A 92 -6.01 12.00 -24.08
CA SER A 92 -5.79 13.03 -25.10
C SER A 92 -4.50 12.77 -25.84
N PHE A 93 -4.58 12.62 -27.16
CA PHE A 93 -3.42 12.70 -28.03
C PHE A 93 -3.04 14.15 -28.29
N HIS A 94 -2.10 14.32 -29.22
CA HIS A 94 -1.42 15.55 -29.54
C HIS A 94 -2.37 16.72 -29.86
N GLN A 95 -2.24 17.87 -29.17
CA GLN A 95 -3.06 19.07 -29.42
C GLN A 95 -2.22 20.30 -29.80
N LEU A 96 -1.61 20.31 -30.99
CA LEU A 96 -0.76 21.42 -31.43
C LEU A 96 -1.53 22.74 -31.59
N GLY A 97 -2.73 22.72 -32.17
CA GLY A 97 -3.46 23.98 -32.35
C GLY A 97 -4.03 24.55 -31.05
N LEU A 98 -4.08 23.77 -29.96
CA LEU A 98 -4.26 24.32 -28.60
C LEU A 98 -2.97 25.02 -28.14
N ALA A 99 -1.80 24.40 -28.33
CA ALA A 99 -0.50 24.98 -27.98
C ALA A 99 -0.21 26.32 -28.67
N MET A 100 -0.73 26.52 -29.89
CA MET A 100 -0.52 27.75 -30.67
C MET A 100 -1.39 28.94 -30.23
N ARG A 101 -2.39 28.75 -29.35
CA ARG A 101 -3.29 29.82 -28.88
C ARG A 101 -2.67 30.59 -27.70
N LYS A 102 -3.09 31.84 -27.45
CA LYS A 102 -2.64 32.64 -26.30
C LYS A 102 -3.35 32.21 -25.01
N GLY A 103 -2.60 31.94 -23.95
CA GLY A 103 -3.11 31.53 -22.64
C GLY A 103 -3.68 30.10 -22.55
N PRO A 104 -3.10 29.08 -23.21
CA PRO A 104 -3.68 27.75 -23.20
C PRO A 104 -3.43 27.13 -21.82
N THR A 105 -4.50 26.75 -21.15
CA THR A 105 -4.50 25.72 -20.11
C THR A 105 -5.44 24.63 -20.58
N MET A 106 -5.28 23.40 -20.09
CA MET A 106 -6.22 22.31 -20.38
C MET A 106 -7.53 22.52 -19.62
N ARG A 107 -8.25 23.61 -19.90
CA ARG A 107 -9.50 24.02 -19.21
C ARG A 107 -10.64 23.00 -19.30
N LEU A 108 -10.54 22.07 -20.23
CA LEU A 108 -11.46 20.94 -20.31
C LEU A 108 -11.30 19.97 -19.13
N LEU A 109 -10.14 19.98 -18.45
CA LEU A 109 -9.87 19.21 -17.24
C LEU A 109 -10.43 19.94 -16.01
N PRO A 110 -10.84 19.20 -14.97
CA PRO A 110 -11.17 19.80 -13.66
C PRO A 110 -9.91 20.30 -12.94
N ASP A 111 -10.07 21.25 -12.02
CA ASP A 111 -8.99 21.63 -11.10
C ASP A 111 -8.66 20.48 -10.12
N PRO A 112 -7.39 20.27 -9.72
CA PRO A 112 -6.20 21.05 -10.10
C PRO A 112 -5.57 20.66 -11.45
N LEU A 113 -6.06 19.59 -12.10
CA LEU A 113 -5.48 19.04 -13.34
C LEU A 113 -5.42 20.04 -14.51
N ALA A 114 -6.32 21.03 -14.52
CA ALA A 114 -6.40 22.06 -15.55
C ALA A 114 -5.15 22.95 -15.67
N ALA A 115 -4.28 22.99 -14.65
CA ALA A 115 -3.09 23.85 -14.63
C ALA A 115 -2.07 23.52 -15.72
N ILE A 116 -2.02 22.25 -16.15
CA ILE A 116 -1.11 21.79 -17.21
C ILE A 116 -1.42 22.48 -18.54
N ARG A 117 -0.37 22.80 -19.31
CA ARG A 117 -0.53 23.45 -20.61
C ARG A 117 0.36 22.86 -21.70
N PRO A 118 -0.12 22.86 -22.96
CA PRO A 118 0.72 22.52 -24.09
C PRO A 118 1.55 23.73 -24.53
N VAL A 119 2.85 23.53 -24.78
CA VAL A 119 3.78 24.56 -25.25
C VAL A 119 4.43 24.13 -26.56
N VAL A 120 4.37 25.01 -27.56
CA VAL A 120 4.93 24.74 -28.89
C VAL A 120 6.44 24.57 -28.79
N ARG A 121 6.96 23.55 -29.48
CA ARG A 121 8.40 23.34 -29.60
C ARG A 121 9.05 24.55 -30.31
N PRO A 122 10.20 25.07 -29.83
CA PRO A 122 10.86 26.19 -30.48
C PRO A 122 11.18 25.91 -31.95
N ALA A 123 10.80 26.84 -32.84
CA ALA A 123 11.02 26.70 -34.29
C ALA A 123 12.50 26.64 -34.71
N THR A 124 13.41 27.01 -33.81
CA THR A 124 14.86 26.92 -34.00
C THR A 124 15.40 25.50 -33.89
N GLU A 125 14.59 24.55 -33.40
CA GLU A 125 14.99 23.16 -33.23
C GLU A 125 14.47 22.27 -34.37
N PRO A 126 15.29 21.34 -34.90
CA PRO A 126 14.81 20.35 -35.85
C PRO A 126 13.71 19.47 -35.25
N LEU A 127 12.61 19.24 -36.00
CA LEU A 127 11.51 18.37 -35.56
C LEU A 127 11.93 16.93 -35.28
N VAL A 128 13.07 16.49 -35.84
CA VAL A 128 13.66 15.15 -35.66
C VAL A 128 14.68 15.09 -34.53
N ALA A 129 15.04 16.22 -33.92
CA ALA A 129 15.95 16.23 -32.78
C ALA A 129 15.20 15.86 -31.49
N GLY A 130 15.86 15.12 -30.59
CA GLY A 130 15.32 14.73 -29.30
C GLY A 130 16.09 13.56 -28.71
N ASP A 131 16.01 13.40 -27.39
CA ASP A 131 16.51 12.26 -26.64
C ASP A 131 15.37 11.79 -25.74
N PRO A 132 14.35 11.11 -26.31
CA PRO A 132 13.21 10.63 -25.54
C PRO A 132 13.67 9.56 -24.56
N ARG A 133 13.28 9.74 -23.29
CA ARG A 133 13.64 8.86 -22.19
C ARG A 133 12.44 8.53 -21.33
N LEU A 134 12.42 7.27 -20.90
CA LEU A 134 11.54 6.78 -19.86
C LEU A 134 12.10 7.19 -18.47
N PRO A 135 11.26 7.31 -17.45
CA PRO A 135 11.69 7.44 -16.06
C PRO A 135 12.66 6.33 -15.67
N ARG A 136 13.71 6.68 -14.91
CA ARG A 136 14.74 5.71 -14.47
C ARG A 136 14.29 4.87 -13.28
N ASP A 137 13.36 5.39 -12.49
CA ASP A 137 12.90 4.79 -11.24
C ASP A 137 11.47 4.28 -11.44
N ALA A 138 11.28 2.97 -11.35
CA ALA A 138 10.00 2.23 -11.45
C ALA A 138 9.09 2.65 -12.64
N PRO A 139 9.20 2.00 -13.82
CA PRO A 139 8.36 2.32 -14.95
C PRO A 139 6.87 2.10 -14.64
N HIS A 140 6.06 3.14 -14.88
CA HIS A 140 4.61 3.14 -14.72
C HIS A 140 3.95 2.00 -15.53
N VAL A 141 2.84 1.44 -15.05
CA VAL A 141 2.22 0.24 -15.68
C VAL A 141 1.86 0.46 -17.16
N ALA A 142 1.44 1.67 -17.52
CA ALA A 142 1.16 2.07 -18.91
C ALA A 142 2.38 2.04 -19.86
N LEU A 143 3.60 1.87 -19.35
CA LEU A 143 4.81 1.67 -20.16
C LEU A 143 5.22 0.19 -20.26
N LEU A 144 4.65 -0.65 -19.40
CA LEU A 144 5.00 -2.07 -19.31
C LEU A 144 3.93 -2.97 -19.93
N TYR A 145 2.68 -2.53 -19.95
CA TYR A 145 1.54 -3.37 -20.24
C TYR A 145 0.56 -2.75 -21.25
N PRO A 146 0.07 -3.53 -22.25
CA PRO A 146 0.40 -4.94 -22.52
C PRO A 146 1.72 -5.16 -23.26
N ASN A 147 2.36 -4.10 -23.76
CA ASN A 147 3.65 -4.20 -24.46
C ASN A 147 4.71 -3.37 -23.71
N PRO A 148 5.92 -3.89 -23.47
CA PRO A 148 7.00 -3.07 -22.96
C PRO A 148 7.37 -1.98 -23.98
N VAL A 149 7.34 -0.72 -23.55
CA VAL A 149 7.65 0.44 -24.39
C VAL A 149 9.14 0.69 -24.38
N ASP A 150 9.72 0.84 -25.57
CA ASP A 150 11.09 1.31 -25.78
C ASP A 150 11.08 2.72 -26.37
N ALA A 151 11.71 3.67 -25.67
CA ALA A 151 11.77 5.06 -26.10
C ALA A 151 12.57 5.25 -27.40
N GLU A 152 13.62 4.45 -27.65
CA GLU A 152 14.39 4.50 -28.88
C GLU A 152 13.55 4.02 -30.07
N LEU A 153 12.81 2.93 -29.89
CA LEU A 153 11.91 2.41 -30.92
C LEU A 153 10.75 3.38 -31.22
N VAL A 154 10.19 4.02 -30.18
CA VAL A 154 9.19 5.08 -30.36
C VAL A 154 9.79 6.21 -31.21
N ALA A 155 11.00 6.67 -30.89
CA ALA A 155 11.69 7.71 -31.65
C ALA A 155 11.94 7.30 -33.10
N GLU A 156 12.45 6.09 -33.32
CA GLU A 156 12.72 5.54 -34.65
C GLU A 156 11.46 5.50 -35.51
N ARG A 157 10.35 5.00 -34.95
CA ARG A 157 9.05 4.96 -35.62
C ARG A 157 8.50 6.35 -35.95
N CYS A 158 8.66 7.32 -35.05
CA CYS A 158 8.29 8.72 -35.33
C CYS A 158 9.12 9.33 -36.48
N MET A 159 10.37 8.87 -36.65
CA MET A 159 11.29 9.36 -37.68
C MET A 159 11.18 8.63 -39.03
N SER A 160 10.74 7.38 -39.04
CA SER A 160 10.67 6.52 -40.24
C SER A 160 9.46 6.82 -41.14
N LEU A 161 8.44 7.48 -40.61
CA LEU A 161 7.27 7.88 -41.37
C LEU A 161 7.55 9.05 -42.30
N HIS A 162 6.99 8.98 -43.50
CA HIS A 162 7.12 10.05 -44.50
C HIS A 162 6.23 11.25 -44.19
N ASN A 163 5.03 11.02 -43.63
CA ASN A 163 4.09 12.09 -43.27
C ASN A 163 3.08 11.61 -42.19
N PRO A 164 2.95 12.28 -41.03
CA PRO A 164 3.77 13.40 -40.56
C PRO A 164 5.09 12.92 -39.94
N ARG A 165 6.21 13.45 -40.46
CA ARG A 165 7.56 13.18 -39.94
C ARG A 165 7.92 14.17 -38.84
N GLY A 166 8.33 13.66 -37.68
CA GLY A 166 8.75 14.49 -36.55
C GLY A 166 8.61 13.73 -35.23
N LEU A 167 9.48 14.02 -34.27
CA LEU A 167 9.42 13.38 -32.95
C LEU A 167 8.24 13.94 -32.14
N TYR A 168 8.13 15.27 -32.06
CA TYR A 168 7.01 15.99 -31.44
C TYR A 168 7.00 17.46 -31.91
N TRP A 169 5.85 18.13 -31.79
CA TRP A 169 5.67 19.56 -32.15
C TRP A 169 5.28 20.45 -30.97
N HIS A 170 4.84 19.87 -29.86
CA HIS A 170 4.64 20.54 -28.58
C HIS A 170 4.99 19.59 -27.44
N TYR A 171 5.08 20.10 -26.23
CA TYR A 171 5.30 19.34 -25.01
C TYR A 171 4.41 19.89 -23.90
N TRP A 172 4.27 19.16 -22.79
CA TRP A 172 3.49 19.61 -21.64
C TRP A 172 4.38 20.40 -20.67
N ASP A 173 3.89 21.56 -20.25
CA ASP A 173 4.54 22.47 -19.31
C ASP A 173 3.63 22.68 -18.09
N ASP A 174 4.19 23.23 -17.01
CA ASP A 174 3.52 23.40 -15.72
C ASP A 174 2.94 22.07 -15.17
N VAL A 175 3.68 20.96 -15.36
CA VAL A 175 3.30 19.63 -14.87
C VAL A 175 3.56 19.54 -13.36
N ASP A 176 2.49 19.59 -12.56
CA ASP A 176 2.59 19.39 -11.11
C ASP A 176 2.79 17.91 -10.79
N LEU A 177 3.99 17.55 -10.31
CA LEU A 177 4.34 16.18 -9.93
C LEU A 177 3.59 15.68 -8.69
N THR A 178 2.78 16.51 -8.03
CA THR A 178 1.85 16.04 -7.00
C THR A 178 0.66 15.30 -7.61
N ASP A 179 0.19 15.73 -8.78
CA ASP A 179 -0.99 15.19 -9.47
C ASP A 179 -0.63 14.28 -10.65
N TRP A 180 0.53 14.51 -11.28
CA TRP A 180 0.94 13.87 -12.53
C TRP A 180 2.21 13.03 -12.39
N ASP A 181 2.22 11.88 -13.06
CA ASP A 181 3.41 11.09 -13.37
C ASP A 181 3.85 11.37 -14.82
N VAL A 182 5.14 11.67 -15.01
CA VAL A 182 5.74 11.85 -16.33
C VAL A 182 6.17 10.48 -16.86
N LEU A 183 5.53 10.00 -17.92
CA LEU A 183 5.77 8.67 -18.50
C LEU A 183 6.87 8.67 -19.57
N LEU A 184 6.97 9.76 -20.33
CA LEU A 184 8.00 9.94 -21.35
C LEU A 184 8.38 11.41 -21.38
N SER A 185 9.69 11.69 -21.45
CA SER A 185 10.21 13.05 -21.57
C SER A 185 11.35 13.14 -22.57
N ASP A 186 11.56 14.30 -23.18
CA ASP A 186 12.77 14.60 -23.93
C ASP A 186 13.82 15.17 -22.97
N ALA A 187 14.99 14.51 -22.91
CA ALA A 187 16.06 14.81 -21.97
C ALA A 187 17.23 15.60 -22.59
N LEU A 188 17.02 16.26 -23.73
CA LEU A 188 18.02 17.10 -24.38
C LEU A 188 18.69 18.09 -23.39
N PRO A 189 20.03 18.04 -23.19
CA PRO A 189 20.72 18.77 -22.12
C PRO A 189 20.55 20.29 -22.12
N GLN A 190 20.23 20.87 -23.27
CA GLN A 190 20.13 22.33 -23.47
C GLN A 190 18.73 22.89 -23.15
N ALA A 191 17.72 22.02 -23.04
CA ALA A 191 16.30 22.40 -23.03
C ALA A 191 15.57 22.15 -21.70
N GLY A 192 16.21 21.46 -20.75
CA GLY A 192 15.54 20.92 -19.56
C GLY A 192 14.62 19.73 -19.92
N PRO A 193 14.11 19.00 -18.92
CA PRO A 193 13.20 17.88 -19.18
C PRO A 193 11.89 18.40 -19.77
N ARG A 194 11.49 17.88 -20.93
CA ARG A 194 10.21 18.22 -21.59
C ARG A 194 9.27 17.02 -21.54
N PRO A 195 8.23 17.04 -20.69
CA PRO A 195 7.23 15.99 -20.65
C PRO A 195 6.51 15.83 -21.98
N LEU A 196 6.52 14.62 -22.53
CA LEU A 196 5.87 14.24 -23.78
C LEU A 196 4.61 13.43 -23.51
N VAL A 197 4.65 12.51 -22.55
CA VAL A 197 3.50 11.73 -22.13
C VAL A 197 3.39 11.81 -20.62
N VAL A 198 2.22 12.20 -20.12
CA VAL A 198 1.92 12.31 -18.69
C VAL A 198 0.63 11.56 -18.39
N SER A 199 0.53 11.06 -17.17
CA SER A 199 -0.67 10.44 -16.63
C SER A 199 -0.98 11.05 -15.27
N THR A 200 -2.24 11.11 -14.87
CA THR A 200 -2.54 11.26 -13.44
C THR A 200 -1.94 10.10 -12.67
N LYS A 201 -1.55 10.35 -11.42
CA LYS A 201 -0.97 9.32 -10.55
C LYS A 201 -1.88 8.11 -10.43
N GLU A 202 -1.28 6.93 -10.32
CA GLU A 202 -2.04 5.69 -10.08
C GLU A 202 -2.89 5.72 -8.80
N SER A 203 -2.54 6.58 -7.83
CA SER A 203 -3.30 6.80 -6.60
C SER A 203 -4.50 7.75 -6.76
N SER A 204 -4.64 8.41 -7.91
CA SER A 204 -5.75 9.31 -8.19
C SER A 204 -7.01 8.53 -8.56
N ARG A 205 -8.19 9.06 -8.19
CA ARG A 205 -9.48 8.41 -8.50
C ARG A 205 -9.88 8.49 -9.98
N GLY A 206 -9.16 9.24 -10.80
CA GLY A 206 -9.48 9.50 -12.19
C GLY A 206 -8.29 9.25 -13.10
N ARG A 207 -8.51 8.57 -14.23
CA ARG A 207 -7.44 8.20 -15.16
C ARG A 207 -7.38 9.18 -16.32
N VAL A 208 -6.44 10.13 -16.25
CA VAL A 208 -6.20 11.07 -17.35
C VAL A 208 -4.81 10.83 -17.91
N VAL A 209 -4.73 10.56 -19.22
CA VAL A 209 -3.48 10.42 -19.94
C VAL A 209 -3.40 11.48 -21.02
N LEU A 210 -2.32 12.26 -21.03
CA LEU A 210 -2.06 13.28 -22.05
C LEU A 210 -0.78 12.94 -22.79
N SER A 211 -0.85 12.90 -24.12
CA SER A 211 0.28 12.64 -25.00
C SER A 211 0.47 13.80 -25.97
N ALA A 212 1.66 14.37 -25.97
CA ALA A 212 2.10 15.34 -26.96
C ALA A 212 2.62 14.67 -28.25
N LEU A 213 2.78 13.33 -28.23
CA LEU A 213 3.08 12.53 -29.40
C LEU A 213 1.79 12.26 -30.19
N PRO A 214 1.79 12.41 -31.53
CA PRO A 214 0.61 12.12 -32.35
C PRO A 214 0.52 10.62 -32.64
N LEU A 215 0.22 9.84 -31.60
CA LEU A 215 0.26 8.37 -31.62
C LEU A 215 -0.66 7.74 -32.67
N ASP A 216 -1.82 8.37 -32.91
CA ASP A 216 -2.78 8.00 -33.95
C ASP A 216 -2.25 8.29 -35.36
N TRP A 217 -1.78 9.52 -35.62
CA TRP A 217 -1.25 9.90 -36.93
C TRP A 217 0.00 9.12 -37.31
N GLN A 218 0.84 8.82 -36.32
CA GLN A 218 2.07 8.06 -36.50
C GLN A 218 1.93 6.56 -36.26
N LYS A 219 0.69 6.06 -36.07
CA LYS A 219 0.41 4.62 -35.93
C LYS A 219 1.30 3.92 -34.90
N GLN A 220 1.52 4.57 -33.76
CA GLN A 220 2.29 4.03 -32.64
C GLN A 220 1.44 2.99 -31.88
N HIS A 221 1.16 1.86 -32.53
CA HIS A 221 0.16 0.89 -32.10
C HIS A 221 0.41 0.33 -30.69
N GLU A 222 1.67 0.05 -30.34
CA GLU A 222 2.05 -0.52 -29.04
C GLU A 222 1.84 0.49 -27.90
N LEU A 223 2.47 1.66 -27.98
CA LEU A 223 2.29 2.72 -26.97
C LEU A 223 0.83 3.14 -26.88
N ALA A 224 0.14 3.34 -28.00
CA ALA A 224 -1.29 3.63 -27.99
C ALA A 224 -2.09 2.51 -27.32
N ALA A 225 -1.73 1.23 -27.49
CA ALA A 225 -2.45 0.12 -26.88
C ALA A 225 -2.36 0.17 -25.36
N ASN A 226 -1.17 0.41 -24.83
CA ASN A 226 -0.98 0.57 -23.40
C ASN A 226 -1.78 1.74 -22.84
N LEU A 227 -1.71 2.92 -23.48
CA LEU A 227 -2.43 4.10 -23.01
C LEU A 227 -3.95 3.93 -23.09
N PHE A 228 -4.46 3.27 -24.13
CA PHE A 228 -5.88 2.95 -24.23
C PHE A 228 -6.32 1.98 -23.14
N ILE A 229 -5.60 0.88 -22.94
CA ILE A 229 -5.94 -0.09 -21.89
C ILE A 229 -5.96 0.60 -20.53
N TYR A 230 -4.92 1.37 -20.21
CA TYR A 230 -4.87 2.10 -18.95
C TYR A 230 -6.01 3.11 -18.80
N ALA A 231 -6.30 3.92 -19.82
CA ALA A 231 -7.39 4.90 -19.73
C ALA A 231 -8.78 4.23 -19.67
N VAL A 232 -9.04 3.26 -20.56
CA VAL A 232 -10.36 2.63 -20.76
C VAL A 232 -10.68 1.59 -19.70
N GLU A 233 -9.77 0.65 -19.47
CA GLU A 233 -9.97 -0.52 -18.61
C GLU A 233 -9.36 -0.34 -17.21
N GLY A 234 -8.43 0.61 -17.06
CA GLY A 234 -7.68 0.80 -15.83
C GLY A 234 -6.48 -0.13 -15.73
N ARG A 235 -6.01 -0.35 -14.49
CA ARG A 235 -4.87 -1.22 -14.23
C ARG A 235 -5.32 -2.69 -14.23
N HIS A 236 -4.70 -3.52 -15.06
CA HIS A 236 -4.96 -4.95 -15.09
C HIS A 236 -4.25 -5.66 -13.94
N ASN A 237 -4.72 -5.45 -12.71
CA ASN A 237 -4.12 -6.04 -11.51
C ASN A 237 -4.27 -7.57 -11.45
N THR A 238 -5.21 -8.13 -12.22
CA THR A 238 -5.53 -9.55 -12.19
C THR A 238 -5.07 -10.24 -13.48
N ALA A 239 -4.16 -11.20 -13.35
CA ALA A 239 -3.90 -12.21 -14.36
C ALA A 239 -4.82 -13.41 -14.15
N VAL A 240 -5.30 -13.99 -15.25
CA VAL A 240 -6.08 -15.22 -15.26
C VAL A 240 -5.31 -16.21 -16.12
N LEU A 241 -4.85 -17.31 -15.55
CA LEU A 241 -4.19 -18.39 -16.28
C LEU A 241 -5.24 -19.43 -16.66
N ALA A 242 -5.46 -19.65 -17.95
CA ALA A 242 -6.47 -20.56 -18.46
C ALA A 242 -5.94 -21.44 -19.59
N HIS A 243 -6.60 -22.56 -19.87
CA HIS A 243 -6.28 -23.43 -20.99
C HIS A 243 -7.32 -23.23 -22.11
N ARG A 244 -6.89 -22.73 -23.27
CA ARG A 244 -7.78 -22.43 -24.42
C ARG A 244 -8.70 -23.57 -24.87
N SER A 245 -8.37 -24.82 -24.59
CA SER A 245 -9.13 -26.00 -25.04
C SER A 245 -10.23 -26.44 -24.07
N ARG A 246 -10.30 -25.83 -22.88
CA ARG A 246 -11.24 -26.20 -21.82
C ARG A 246 -11.88 -24.93 -21.27
N GLU A 247 -13.18 -24.78 -21.42
CA GLU A 247 -13.95 -23.70 -20.77
C GLU A 247 -14.93 -24.33 -19.75
N PRO A 248 -14.53 -24.50 -18.48
CA PRO A 248 -15.43 -24.94 -17.44
C PRO A 248 -16.51 -23.88 -17.22
N VAL A 249 -17.78 -24.28 -17.33
CA VAL A 249 -18.96 -23.39 -17.21
C VAL A 249 -18.89 -22.46 -15.99
N GLY A 250 -18.46 -22.97 -14.82
CA GLY A 250 -18.32 -22.17 -13.60
C GLY A 250 -17.20 -21.12 -13.63
N PHE A 251 -16.13 -21.36 -14.39
CA PHE A 251 -15.04 -20.40 -14.57
C PHE A 251 -15.44 -19.31 -15.57
N SER A 252 -16.17 -19.68 -16.62
CA SER A 252 -16.75 -18.72 -17.56
C SER A 252 -17.71 -17.74 -16.87
N TYR A 253 -18.45 -18.19 -15.85
CA TYR A 253 -19.29 -17.31 -15.02
C TYR A 253 -18.47 -16.31 -14.20
N LEU A 254 -17.33 -16.72 -13.61
CA LEU A 254 -16.41 -15.81 -12.92
C LEU A 254 -15.88 -14.73 -13.88
N LEU A 255 -15.39 -15.13 -15.05
CA LEU A 255 -14.88 -14.18 -16.05
C LEU A 255 -15.98 -13.25 -16.57
N ALA A 256 -17.22 -13.74 -16.72
CA ALA A 256 -18.37 -12.91 -17.05
C ALA A 256 -18.67 -11.90 -15.94
N GLY A 257 -18.70 -12.32 -14.68
CA GLY A 257 -18.89 -11.44 -13.53
C GLY A 257 -17.81 -10.36 -13.40
N MET A 258 -16.54 -10.71 -13.63
CA MET A 258 -15.45 -9.74 -13.66
C MET A 258 -15.62 -8.72 -14.80
N ARG A 259 -16.05 -9.16 -15.99
CA ARG A 259 -16.35 -8.27 -17.13
C ARG A 259 -17.54 -7.36 -16.85
N ASP A 260 -18.61 -7.89 -16.26
CA ASP A 260 -19.81 -7.13 -15.94
C ASP A 260 -19.52 -6.05 -14.90
N ARG A 261 -18.66 -6.36 -13.93
CA ARG A 261 -18.16 -5.41 -12.92
C ARG A 261 -17.02 -4.50 -13.41
N ARG A 262 -16.61 -4.62 -14.68
CA ARG A 262 -15.53 -3.80 -15.28
C ARG A 262 -14.19 -3.91 -14.56
N LEU A 263 -13.88 -5.08 -14.01
CA LEU A 263 -12.55 -5.33 -13.43
C LEU A 263 -11.54 -5.49 -14.58
N GLY A 264 -10.41 -4.78 -14.50
CA GLY A 264 -9.29 -4.94 -15.42
C GLY A 264 -8.57 -6.27 -15.18
N PHE A 265 -8.66 -7.20 -16.13
CA PHE A 265 -7.95 -8.47 -16.08
C PHE A 265 -7.47 -8.94 -17.45
N ARG A 266 -6.45 -9.80 -17.48
CA ARG A 266 -6.00 -10.47 -18.70
C ARG A 266 -6.01 -11.98 -18.54
N VAL A 267 -6.59 -12.64 -19.53
CA VAL A 267 -6.49 -14.09 -19.67
C VAL A 267 -5.21 -14.41 -20.43
N TYR A 268 -4.37 -15.25 -19.84
CA TYR A 268 -3.16 -15.82 -20.40
C TYR A 268 -3.43 -17.26 -20.77
N ASP A 269 -3.16 -17.61 -22.03
CA ASP A 269 -3.18 -19.00 -22.45
C ASP A 269 -1.95 -19.73 -21.90
N MET A 270 -2.21 -20.76 -21.09
CA MET A 270 -1.16 -21.58 -20.49
C MET A 270 -0.23 -22.20 -21.54
N GLU A 271 -0.65 -22.46 -22.78
CA GLU A 271 0.25 -23.07 -23.77
C GLU A 271 1.10 -22.05 -24.54
N ALA A 272 0.58 -20.83 -24.75
CA ALA A 272 1.16 -19.87 -25.69
C ALA A 272 1.75 -18.62 -25.03
N GLU A 273 1.30 -18.25 -23.84
CA GLU A 273 1.61 -16.95 -23.22
C GLU A 273 2.30 -17.07 -21.84
N GLN A 274 2.93 -18.21 -21.55
CA GLN A 274 3.62 -18.45 -20.28
C GLN A 274 4.72 -17.42 -20.00
N ASP A 275 5.59 -17.20 -20.99
CA ASP A 275 6.74 -16.30 -20.84
C ASP A 275 6.27 -14.86 -20.61
N ALA A 276 5.23 -14.44 -21.34
CA ALA A 276 4.60 -13.14 -21.14
C ALA A 276 4.02 -13.01 -19.72
N LEU A 277 3.35 -14.04 -19.20
CA LEU A 277 2.85 -14.02 -17.82
C LEU A 277 4.01 -13.92 -16.82
N ILE A 278 5.08 -14.70 -16.98
CA ILE A 278 6.27 -14.65 -16.11
C ILE A 278 6.86 -13.25 -16.07
N ASP A 279 7.05 -12.63 -17.23
CA ASP A 279 7.59 -11.28 -17.33
C ASP A 279 6.67 -10.26 -16.65
N HIS A 280 5.36 -10.34 -16.86
CA HIS A 280 4.41 -9.43 -16.23
C HIS A 280 4.33 -9.60 -14.70
N LEU A 281 4.43 -10.83 -14.19
CA LEU A 281 4.48 -11.11 -12.74
C LEU A 281 5.77 -10.59 -12.12
N THR A 282 6.91 -10.82 -12.78
CA THR A 282 8.24 -10.38 -12.30
C THR A 282 8.35 -8.86 -12.26
N ASN A 283 7.70 -8.16 -13.19
CA ASN A 283 7.66 -6.71 -13.24
C ASN A 283 6.54 -6.09 -12.37
N GLY A 284 5.81 -6.89 -11.58
CA GLY A 284 4.79 -6.40 -10.65
C GLY A 284 3.56 -5.77 -11.33
N ILE A 285 3.27 -6.14 -12.58
CA ILE A 285 2.12 -5.63 -13.33
C ILE A 285 0.82 -6.16 -12.71
N HIS A 286 0.77 -7.47 -12.45
CA HIS A 286 -0.34 -8.12 -11.77
C HIS A 286 -0.02 -8.34 -10.31
N THR A 287 -0.98 -8.01 -9.45
CA THR A 287 -0.94 -8.26 -8.00
C THR A 287 -1.81 -9.45 -7.61
N SER A 288 -2.61 -9.97 -8.53
CA SER A 288 -3.45 -11.15 -8.36
C SER A 288 -3.31 -12.10 -9.55
N LEU A 289 -3.21 -13.39 -9.29
CA LEU A 289 -3.19 -14.46 -10.29
C LEU A 289 -4.32 -15.44 -9.98
N VAL A 290 -5.23 -15.63 -10.92
CA VAL A 290 -6.32 -16.61 -10.85
C VAL A 290 -5.96 -17.78 -11.75
N ILE A 291 -5.82 -18.98 -11.19
CA ILE A 291 -5.46 -20.18 -11.94
C ILE A 291 -6.72 -20.99 -12.21
N GLU A 292 -7.00 -21.24 -13.48
CA GLU A 292 -8.12 -22.06 -13.90
C GLU A 292 -7.94 -23.52 -13.40
N PRO A 293 -9.01 -24.15 -12.90
CA PRO A 293 -8.99 -25.54 -12.42
C PRO A 293 -8.41 -26.56 -13.41
N ALA A 294 -8.60 -26.34 -14.71
CA ALA A 294 -8.11 -27.23 -15.76
C ALA A 294 -6.59 -27.20 -15.94
N VAL A 295 -5.92 -26.18 -15.37
CA VAL A 295 -4.48 -25.95 -15.42
C VAL A 295 -3.76 -26.52 -14.17
N ASP A 296 -4.52 -26.90 -13.13
CA ASP A 296 -4.02 -27.15 -11.77
C ASP A 296 -3.09 -28.38 -11.58
N HIS A 297 -2.75 -29.07 -12.67
CA HIS A 297 -1.83 -30.21 -12.63
C HIS A 297 -0.43 -29.81 -13.11
N ARG A 298 0.31 -29.17 -12.18
CA ARG A 298 1.70 -28.67 -12.28
C ARG A 298 1.92 -27.53 -13.27
N LEU A 299 2.07 -26.33 -12.72
CA LEU A 299 2.64 -25.20 -13.44
C LEU A 299 4.03 -25.58 -13.99
N PRO A 300 4.41 -25.08 -15.18
CA PRO A 300 5.77 -25.18 -15.67
C PRO A 300 6.76 -24.60 -14.65
N VAL A 301 7.89 -25.28 -14.44
CA VAL A 301 8.91 -24.89 -13.44
C VAL A 301 9.31 -23.40 -13.50
N PRO A 302 9.47 -22.76 -14.68
CA PRO A 302 9.77 -21.33 -14.75
C PRO A 302 8.66 -20.46 -14.17
N LEU A 303 7.40 -20.77 -14.49
CA LEU A 303 6.22 -20.05 -13.99
C LEU A 303 6.00 -20.31 -12.50
N GLU A 304 6.15 -21.55 -12.05
CA GLU A 304 6.09 -21.92 -10.64
C GLU A 304 7.12 -21.13 -9.81
N ARG A 305 8.36 -20.99 -10.31
CA ARG A 305 9.40 -20.21 -9.65
C ARG A 305 9.06 -18.72 -9.60
N ALA A 306 8.56 -18.16 -10.69
CA ALA A 306 8.16 -16.74 -10.74
C ALA A 306 7.03 -16.47 -9.75
N VAL A 307 5.98 -17.31 -9.77
CA VAL A 307 4.87 -17.24 -8.81
C VAL A 307 5.37 -17.38 -7.37
N ALA A 308 6.18 -18.40 -7.07
CA ALA A 308 6.72 -18.61 -5.73
C ALA A 308 7.61 -17.45 -5.27
N SER A 309 8.37 -16.83 -6.17
CA SER A 309 9.20 -15.66 -5.88
C SER A 309 8.35 -14.42 -5.58
N SER A 310 7.39 -14.09 -6.45
CA SER A 310 6.51 -12.92 -6.26
C SER A 310 5.59 -13.08 -5.05
N VAL A 311 5.12 -14.31 -4.78
CA VAL A 311 4.46 -14.67 -3.52
C VAL A 311 5.44 -14.54 -2.35
N GLY A 312 6.65 -15.08 -2.42
CA GLY A 312 7.64 -14.92 -1.34
C GLY A 312 7.93 -13.45 -0.99
N ALA A 313 7.86 -12.57 -1.98
CA ALA A 313 8.14 -11.14 -1.85
C ALA A 313 6.97 -10.27 -1.34
N GLY A 314 5.73 -10.78 -1.25
CA GLY A 314 4.57 -9.93 -0.91
C GLY A 314 3.80 -9.38 -2.09
N GLU A 315 4.22 -9.64 -3.32
CA GLU A 315 3.82 -8.86 -4.49
C GLU A 315 2.68 -9.50 -5.30
N LEU A 316 2.39 -10.78 -5.05
CA LEU A 316 1.40 -11.54 -5.81
C LEU A 316 0.48 -12.35 -4.88
N ARG A 317 -0.82 -12.23 -5.12
CA ARG A 317 -1.86 -13.09 -4.54
C ARG A 317 -2.26 -14.16 -5.54
N VAL A 318 -2.31 -15.43 -5.15
CA VAL A 318 -2.72 -16.53 -6.04
C VAL A 318 -4.05 -17.09 -5.58
N PHE A 319 -4.99 -17.25 -6.52
CA PHE A 319 -6.28 -17.89 -6.34
C PHE A 319 -6.29 -19.17 -7.19
N THR A 320 -6.33 -20.34 -6.58
CA THR A 320 -6.46 -21.63 -7.30
C THR A 320 -7.80 -22.26 -7.01
N PHE A 321 -8.43 -22.88 -8.01
CA PHE A 321 -9.65 -23.67 -7.84
C PHE A 321 -9.31 -25.14 -8.09
N ALA A 322 -9.01 -25.92 -7.06
CA ALA A 322 -8.57 -27.30 -7.29
C ALA A 322 -9.72 -28.23 -7.74
N GLU A 323 -9.35 -29.37 -8.35
CA GLU A 323 -10.32 -30.43 -8.69
C GLU A 323 -11.08 -30.92 -7.44
N PRO A 324 -12.39 -31.24 -7.58
CA PRO A 324 -13.21 -31.66 -6.47
C PRO A 324 -12.65 -32.93 -5.81
N ARG A 325 -12.43 -32.90 -4.49
CA ARG A 325 -12.28 -34.13 -3.71
C ARG A 325 -13.62 -34.88 -3.72
N TYR A 326 -13.57 -36.22 -3.85
CA TYR A 326 -14.76 -37.08 -3.82
C TYR A 326 -15.70 -36.68 -2.66
N GLY A 327 -16.91 -36.23 -2.98
CA GLY A 327 -17.93 -35.85 -2.00
C GLY A 327 -18.29 -34.36 -1.93
N HIS A 328 -17.56 -33.46 -2.63
CA HIS A 328 -17.84 -32.02 -2.62
C HIS A 328 -18.35 -31.50 -3.97
N SER A 329 -19.40 -30.67 -3.95
CA SER A 329 -20.01 -30.04 -5.14
C SER A 329 -19.43 -28.67 -5.49
N ILE A 330 -18.52 -28.12 -4.67
CA ILE A 330 -17.92 -26.79 -4.84
C ILE A 330 -16.39 -26.94 -4.76
N ARG A 331 -15.67 -26.18 -5.59
CA ARG A 331 -14.20 -26.28 -5.77
C ARG A 331 -13.48 -25.50 -4.66
N PRO A 332 -12.49 -26.09 -3.96
CA PRO A 332 -11.72 -25.39 -2.93
C PRO A 332 -10.90 -24.26 -3.56
N LEU A 333 -11.02 -23.07 -2.98
CA LEU A 333 -10.22 -21.88 -3.28
C LEU A 333 -8.99 -21.87 -2.37
N SER A 334 -7.77 -21.92 -2.91
CA SER A 334 -6.59 -21.55 -2.12
C SER A 334 -6.23 -20.09 -2.41
N VAL A 335 -6.21 -19.25 -1.36
CA VAL A 335 -5.71 -17.87 -1.44
C VAL A 335 -4.30 -17.84 -0.87
N VAL A 336 -3.30 -17.59 -1.70
CA VAL A 336 -1.92 -17.41 -1.27
C VAL A 336 -1.59 -15.93 -1.37
N SER A 337 -1.68 -15.17 -0.26
CA SER A 337 -1.23 -13.76 -0.15
C SER A 337 -0.16 -13.63 0.94
N PRO A 338 0.96 -12.91 0.73
CA PRO A 338 2.08 -12.92 1.68
C PRO A 338 1.99 -11.79 2.72
N GLU A 339 1.13 -10.79 2.47
CA GLU A 339 0.80 -9.70 3.40
C GLU A 339 -0.36 -10.07 4.34
N LEU A 340 -1.15 -11.07 3.96
CA LEU A 340 -2.32 -11.59 4.69
C LEU A 340 -2.17 -13.08 4.99
N SER A 341 -0.96 -13.63 5.02
CA SER A 341 -0.78 -15.00 5.47
C SER A 341 -1.05 -15.04 6.98
N PRO A 342 -2.12 -15.70 7.45
CA PRO A 342 -2.38 -15.80 8.88
C PRO A 342 -1.19 -16.44 9.61
N LEU A 343 -0.42 -17.30 8.93
CA LEU A 343 0.80 -17.91 9.46
C LEU A 343 1.96 -16.92 9.63
N ARG A 344 2.13 -15.97 8.72
CA ARG A 344 3.16 -14.92 8.87
C ARG A 344 2.79 -13.95 9.98
N LEU A 345 1.52 -13.56 10.05
CA LEU A 345 1.03 -12.70 11.12
C LEU A 345 1.11 -13.42 12.48
N LEU A 346 0.77 -14.71 12.53
CA LEU A 346 0.97 -15.57 13.70
C LEU A 346 2.42 -15.57 14.17
N ARG A 347 3.39 -15.79 13.28
CA ARG A 347 4.82 -15.73 13.67
C ARG A 347 5.24 -14.37 14.23
N SER A 348 4.71 -13.27 13.68
CA SER A 348 4.98 -11.92 14.21
C SER A 348 4.37 -11.73 15.59
N VAL A 349 3.13 -12.18 15.78
CA VAL A 349 2.40 -12.12 17.05
C VAL A 349 3.08 -13.02 18.10
N GLU A 350 3.54 -14.22 17.73
CA GLU A 350 4.31 -15.13 18.58
C GLU A 350 5.59 -14.49 19.10
N PHE A 351 6.34 -13.79 18.23
CA PHE A 351 7.56 -13.08 18.63
C PHE A 351 7.24 -11.97 19.64
N GLN A 352 6.18 -11.20 19.42
CA GLN A 352 5.76 -10.16 20.36
C GLN A 352 5.29 -10.77 21.69
N ILE A 353 4.52 -11.86 21.67
CA ILE A 353 4.09 -12.56 22.88
C ILE A 353 5.29 -13.04 23.69
N HIS A 354 6.32 -13.59 23.03
CA HIS A 354 7.56 -13.96 23.69
C HIS A 354 8.21 -12.77 24.41
N ALA A 355 8.25 -11.60 23.78
CA ALA A 355 8.79 -10.39 24.39
C ALA A 355 7.93 -9.90 25.57
N ASP A 356 6.61 -9.93 25.45
CA ASP A 356 5.68 -9.52 26.51
C ASP A 356 5.77 -10.44 27.74
N MET A 357 5.96 -11.74 27.53
CA MET A 357 6.12 -12.72 28.60
C MET A 357 7.39 -12.52 29.43
N GLU A 358 8.45 -11.94 28.85
CA GLU A 358 9.64 -11.54 29.62
C GLU A 358 9.31 -10.45 30.67
N GLY A 359 8.22 -9.69 30.47
CA GLY A 359 7.74 -8.66 31.39
C GLY A 359 6.72 -9.14 32.42
N GLY A 360 6.22 -10.38 32.34
CA GLY A 360 5.17 -10.90 33.23
C GLY A 360 4.00 -11.53 32.48
N TYR A 361 2.77 -11.14 32.83
CA TYR A 361 1.58 -11.62 32.12
C TYR A 361 1.42 -10.93 30.77
N VAL A 362 0.94 -11.71 29.80
CA VAL A 362 0.49 -11.18 28.51
C VAL A 362 -0.85 -10.47 28.75
N ASP A 363 -1.03 -9.32 28.11
CA ASP A 363 -2.17 -8.41 28.32
C ASP A 363 -2.35 -7.96 29.79
N ASP A 364 -1.28 -8.02 30.61
CA ASP A 364 -1.28 -7.70 32.04
C ASP A 364 -2.34 -8.45 32.87
N SER A 365 -2.77 -9.64 32.41
CA SER A 365 -3.87 -10.39 33.01
C SER A 365 -3.59 -11.89 33.00
N LEU A 366 -3.85 -12.59 34.12
CA LEU A 366 -3.78 -14.06 34.17
C LEU A 366 -4.66 -14.72 33.11
N TRP A 367 -5.90 -14.23 32.92
CA TRP A 367 -6.82 -14.79 31.94
C TRP A 367 -6.35 -14.57 30.51
N GLY A 368 -6.07 -13.33 30.11
CA GLY A 368 -5.46 -13.03 28.81
C GLY A 368 -4.20 -13.86 28.54
N HIS A 369 -3.35 -14.03 29.54
CA HIS A 369 -2.15 -14.86 29.44
C HIS A 369 -2.45 -16.35 29.21
N VAL A 370 -3.30 -16.96 30.03
CA VAL A 370 -3.66 -18.38 29.91
C VAL A 370 -4.43 -18.64 28.62
N GLU A 371 -5.37 -17.78 28.25
CA GLU A 371 -6.14 -17.92 27.01
C GLU A 371 -5.27 -17.79 25.76
N THR A 372 -4.27 -16.90 25.80
CA THR A 372 -3.28 -16.77 24.72
C THR A 372 -2.52 -18.09 24.54
N LEU A 373 -1.99 -18.64 25.64
CA LEU A 373 -1.23 -19.89 25.63
C LEU A 373 -2.10 -21.10 25.25
N GLN A 374 -3.35 -21.15 25.67
CA GLN A 374 -4.31 -22.18 25.26
C GLN A 374 -4.54 -22.14 23.75
N THR A 375 -4.82 -20.96 23.22
CA THR A 375 -5.09 -20.75 21.79
C THR A 375 -3.88 -21.14 20.93
N LEU A 376 -2.67 -20.76 21.34
CA LEU A 376 -1.43 -21.14 20.66
C LEU A 376 -1.16 -22.65 20.71
N ASN A 377 -1.43 -23.32 21.84
CA ASN A 377 -1.28 -24.78 21.94
C ASN A 377 -2.25 -25.55 21.04
N GLU A 378 -3.41 -24.96 20.72
CA GLU A 378 -4.41 -25.54 19.83
C GLU A 378 -4.08 -25.34 18.33
N LEU A 379 -3.05 -24.55 18.00
CA LEU A 379 -2.62 -24.30 16.62
C LEU A 379 -1.42 -25.18 16.24
N PRO A 380 -1.58 -26.16 15.32
CA PRO A 380 -0.47 -27.00 14.85
C PRO A 380 0.69 -26.23 14.23
N GLU A 381 0.42 -25.04 13.71
CA GLU A 381 1.39 -24.17 13.04
C GLU A 381 2.24 -23.34 14.02
N CYS A 382 1.90 -23.38 15.32
CA CYS A 382 2.67 -22.73 16.36
C CYS A 382 3.99 -23.48 16.61
N THR A 383 5.10 -22.75 16.59
CA THR A 383 6.45 -23.34 16.71
C THR A 383 7.19 -22.98 18.00
N GLY A 384 6.65 -22.05 18.80
CA GLY A 384 7.26 -21.52 20.01
C GLY A 384 7.08 -22.43 21.24
N ASP A 385 8.18 -22.71 21.95
CA ASP A 385 8.13 -23.24 23.31
C ASP A 385 8.12 -22.10 24.33
N PHE A 386 6.93 -21.72 24.77
CA PHE A 386 6.71 -20.60 25.69
C PHE A 386 7.07 -20.93 27.14
N THR A 387 7.32 -22.19 27.49
CA THR A 387 7.57 -22.60 28.89
C THR A 387 8.80 -21.92 29.50
N LYS A 388 9.80 -21.59 28.68
CA LYS A 388 11.04 -20.94 29.09
C LYS A 388 10.88 -19.45 29.40
N ALA A 389 9.84 -18.80 28.88
CA ALA A 389 9.56 -17.38 29.08
C ALA A 389 8.66 -17.11 30.32
N MET A 390 8.30 -18.16 31.08
CA MET A 390 7.30 -18.05 32.17
C MET A 390 7.86 -17.48 33.49
N ALA A 391 9.14 -17.14 33.58
CA ALA A 391 9.81 -16.84 34.84
C ALA A 391 9.12 -15.73 35.65
N GLU A 392 8.86 -14.58 35.04
CA GLU A 392 8.17 -13.45 35.70
C GLU A 392 6.70 -13.75 35.97
N SER A 393 6.01 -14.45 35.06
CA SER A 393 4.64 -14.92 35.29
C SER A 393 4.53 -15.78 36.56
N TRP A 394 5.53 -16.62 36.86
CA TRP A 394 5.56 -17.41 38.09
C TRP A 394 5.77 -16.58 39.35
N VAL A 395 6.54 -15.48 39.27
CA VAL A 395 6.71 -14.53 40.38
C VAL A 395 5.36 -13.89 40.72
N ILE A 396 4.61 -13.46 39.70
CA ILE A 396 3.27 -12.89 39.90
C ILE A 396 2.34 -13.95 40.50
N VAL A 397 2.29 -15.17 39.94
CA VAL A 397 1.48 -16.27 40.47
C VAL A 397 1.77 -16.53 41.95
N ALA A 398 3.03 -16.49 42.38
CA ALA A 398 3.41 -16.74 43.77
C ALA A 398 2.80 -15.70 44.75
N ASN A 399 2.61 -14.45 44.31
CA ASN A 399 2.01 -13.40 45.13
C ASN A 399 0.49 -13.58 45.31
N HIS A 400 -0.15 -14.25 44.35
CA HIS A 400 -1.59 -14.50 44.31
C HIS A 400 -1.97 -15.91 44.76
N ASP A 401 -1.00 -16.81 44.99
CA ASP A 401 -1.26 -18.17 45.45
C ASP A 401 -1.65 -18.20 46.94
N ARG A 402 -2.91 -18.56 47.19
CA ARG A 402 -3.51 -18.79 48.50
C ARG A 402 -3.85 -20.27 48.64
N ALA A 403 -2.93 -21.05 49.20
CA ALA A 403 -3.10 -22.49 49.47
C ALA A 403 -3.60 -23.28 48.24
N GLY A 404 -2.99 -23.02 47.08
CA GLY A 404 -3.31 -23.65 45.81
C GLY A 404 -4.34 -22.92 44.97
N SER A 405 -4.93 -21.82 45.44
CA SER A 405 -5.91 -21.01 44.68
C SER A 405 -5.32 -19.67 44.27
N TYR A 406 -5.80 -19.12 43.15
CA TYR A 406 -5.45 -17.76 42.74
C TYR A 406 -6.42 -16.77 43.39
N ASP A 407 -5.98 -16.09 44.47
CA ASP A 407 -6.78 -15.19 45.30
C ASP A 407 -8.13 -15.79 45.78
N GLU A 408 -8.21 -17.12 45.93
CA GLU A 408 -9.44 -17.84 46.25
C GLU A 408 -10.58 -17.65 45.22
N VAL A 409 -10.27 -17.12 44.03
CA VAL A 409 -11.23 -16.91 42.93
C VAL A 409 -11.29 -18.16 42.07
N PHE A 410 -12.49 -18.75 41.94
CA PHE A 410 -12.67 -20.04 41.26
C PHE A 410 -12.17 -20.03 39.81
N GLY A 411 -12.65 -19.10 38.98
CA GLY A 411 -12.24 -19.02 37.57
C GLY A 411 -10.73 -18.81 37.41
N ALA A 412 -10.14 -17.86 38.15
CA ALA A 412 -8.70 -17.63 38.10
C ALA A 412 -7.89 -18.87 38.57
N SER A 413 -8.43 -19.62 39.53
CA SER A 413 -7.83 -20.89 39.99
C SER A 413 -7.92 -22.01 38.95
N VAL A 414 -8.96 -22.02 38.10
CA VAL A 414 -9.04 -22.93 36.93
C VAL A 414 -7.94 -22.58 35.92
N ALA A 415 -7.75 -21.29 35.62
CA ALA A 415 -6.68 -20.82 34.73
C ALA A 415 -5.28 -21.16 35.30
N LEU A 416 -5.07 -20.93 36.60
CA LEU A 416 -3.85 -21.31 37.31
C LEU A 416 -3.59 -22.83 37.25
N TRP A 417 -4.63 -23.65 37.45
CA TRP A 417 -4.50 -25.11 37.34
C TRP A 417 -4.03 -25.53 35.95
N TRP A 418 -4.66 -24.99 34.90
CA TRP A 418 -4.26 -25.29 33.52
C TRP A 418 -2.80 -24.91 33.27
N MET A 419 -2.40 -23.70 33.68
CA MET A 419 -1.03 -23.19 33.53
C MET A 419 -0.01 -24.09 34.24
N ARG A 420 -0.29 -24.49 35.49
CA ARG A 420 0.57 -25.40 36.28
C ARG A 420 0.65 -26.78 35.65
N ALA A 421 -0.49 -27.37 35.30
CA ALA A 421 -0.55 -28.68 34.68
C ALA A 421 0.21 -28.73 33.34
N ARG A 422 0.10 -27.67 32.53
CA ARG A 422 0.77 -27.58 31.22
C ARG A 422 2.28 -27.37 31.31
N CYS A 423 2.75 -26.55 32.25
CA CYS A 423 4.14 -26.13 32.35
C CYS A 423 4.98 -26.92 33.36
N LEU A 424 4.37 -27.38 34.46
CA LEU A 424 5.03 -28.13 35.54
C LEU A 424 4.71 -29.62 35.48
N GLY A 425 3.57 -29.97 34.87
CA GLY A 425 3.05 -31.33 34.82
C GLY A 425 1.90 -31.55 35.80
N LEU A 426 1.08 -32.56 35.52
CA LEU A 426 -0.06 -32.96 36.36
C LEU A 426 0.37 -33.49 37.74
N ASP A 427 1.56 -34.10 37.82
CA ASP A 427 2.10 -34.70 39.04
C ASP A 427 2.86 -33.71 39.95
N ASP A 428 3.05 -32.45 39.53
CA ASP A 428 3.68 -31.42 40.37
C ASP A 428 2.84 -31.13 41.62
N SER A 429 3.50 -31.00 42.77
CA SER A 429 2.83 -30.83 44.07
C SER A 429 1.92 -29.60 44.12
N ARG A 430 2.28 -28.51 43.43
CA ARG A 430 1.49 -27.28 43.35
C ARG A 430 0.29 -27.45 42.42
N THR A 431 0.44 -28.20 41.32
CA THR A 431 -0.69 -28.59 40.45
C THR A 431 -1.70 -29.42 41.24
N ALA A 432 -1.22 -30.42 41.98
CA ALA A 432 -2.05 -31.28 42.81
C ALA A 432 -2.74 -30.52 43.97
N GLU A 433 -2.10 -29.49 44.52
CA GLU A 433 -2.70 -28.60 45.51
C GLU A 433 -3.86 -27.78 44.92
N THR A 434 -3.65 -27.15 43.76
CA THR A 434 -4.71 -26.43 43.06
C THR A 434 -5.86 -27.35 42.67
N GLN A 435 -5.57 -28.56 42.19
CA GLN A 435 -6.60 -29.54 41.85
C GLN A 435 -7.45 -29.94 43.07
N ARG A 436 -6.83 -30.15 44.24
CA ARG A 436 -7.53 -30.42 45.50
C ARG A 436 -8.40 -29.25 45.95
N TRP A 437 -7.96 -28.01 45.72
CA TRP A 437 -8.78 -26.84 45.96
C TRP A 437 -10.00 -26.82 45.04
N LEU A 438 -9.78 -26.95 43.72
CA LEU A 438 -10.86 -26.94 42.72
C LEU A 438 -11.91 -28.03 42.96
N ARG A 439 -11.51 -29.26 43.26
CA ARG A 439 -12.45 -30.37 43.54
C ARG A 439 -13.38 -30.11 44.74
N ARG A 440 -12.92 -29.34 45.73
CA ARG A 440 -13.77 -28.97 46.88
C ARG A 440 -14.71 -27.82 46.53
N THR A 441 -14.21 -26.82 45.81
CA THR A 441 -14.96 -25.60 45.50
C THR A 441 -15.99 -25.80 44.39
N ILE A 442 -15.72 -26.66 43.40
CA ILE A 442 -16.57 -26.86 42.22
C ILE A 442 -18.00 -27.30 42.56
N LEU A 443 -18.20 -27.99 43.69
CA LEU A 443 -19.49 -28.51 44.14
C LEU A 443 -20.50 -27.41 44.52
N VAL A 444 -20.02 -26.20 44.85
CA VAL A 444 -20.87 -25.06 45.22
C VAL A 444 -20.92 -23.98 44.13
N CYS A 445 -20.25 -24.21 43.00
CA CYS A 445 -20.23 -23.28 41.88
C CYS A 445 -21.50 -23.39 41.02
N PRO A 446 -21.92 -22.29 40.35
CA PRO A 446 -22.97 -22.35 39.35
C PRO A 446 -22.65 -23.31 38.20
N ASP A 447 -23.68 -23.85 37.55
CA ASP A 447 -23.57 -24.80 36.43
C ASP A 447 -22.64 -24.30 35.30
N ARG A 448 -22.67 -23.01 35.00
CA ARG A 448 -21.80 -22.37 33.99
C ARG A 448 -20.31 -22.49 34.34
N ASP A 449 -19.93 -22.17 35.57
CA ASP A 449 -18.53 -22.19 36.00
C ASP A 449 -18.00 -23.62 36.10
N ARG A 450 -18.86 -24.56 36.50
CA ARG A 450 -18.57 -26.00 36.50
C ARG A 450 -18.31 -26.50 35.09
N ALA A 451 -19.18 -26.16 34.12
CA ALA A 451 -19.00 -26.52 32.72
C ALA A 451 -17.68 -25.96 32.14
N MET A 452 -17.37 -24.69 32.41
CA MET A 452 -16.10 -24.07 32.00
C MET A 452 -14.88 -24.81 32.59
N ALA A 453 -14.93 -25.19 33.87
CA ALA A 453 -13.87 -25.93 34.53
C ALA A 453 -13.66 -27.32 33.88
N TYR A 454 -14.74 -28.07 33.63
CA TYR A 454 -14.64 -29.38 32.99
C TYR A 454 -14.15 -29.28 31.54
N VAL A 455 -14.59 -28.29 30.77
CA VAL A 455 -14.05 -28.03 29.42
C VAL A 455 -12.54 -27.78 29.48
N THR A 456 -12.07 -27.05 30.49
CA THR A 456 -10.63 -26.81 30.69
C THR A 456 -9.88 -28.07 31.12
N PHE A 457 -10.47 -28.90 31.98
CA PHE A 457 -9.87 -30.17 32.42
C PHE A 457 -9.70 -31.14 31.25
N ALA A 458 -10.71 -31.25 30.39
CA ALA A 458 -10.74 -32.10 29.21
C ALA A 458 -9.59 -31.80 28.23
N GLY A 459 -9.13 -30.54 28.18
CA GLY A 459 -8.00 -30.13 27.33
C GLY A 459 -6.63 -30.67 27.77
N LEU A 460 -6.50 -31.17 29.00
CA LEU A 460 -5.22 -31.69 29.54
C LEU A 460 -5.31 -33.15 30.00
N ARG A 461 -6.50 -33.65 30.34
CA ARG A 461 -6.73 -35.04 30.75
C ARG A 461 -8.15 -35.49 30.38
N PRO A 462 -8.39 -36.80 30.23
CA PRO A 462 -9.74 -37.33 30.21
C PRO A 462 -10.52 -36.93 31.47
N LEU A 463 -11.81 -36.63 31.29
CA LEU A 463 -12.72 -36.39 32.40
C LEU A 463 -13.01 -37.68 33.15
N GLU A 464 -13.16 -37.56 34.46
CA GLU A 464 -13.63 -38.66 35.31
C GLU A 464 -15.13 -38.92 35.04
N ARG A 465 -15.58 -40.12 35.42
CA ARG A 465 -16.97 -40.51 35.20
C ARG A 465 -17.97 -39.56 35.85
N GLU A 466 -17.71 -39.18 37.10
CA GLU A 466 -18.58 -38.24 37.86
C GLU A 466 -18.60 -36.85 37.21
N GLU A 467 -17.45 -36.37 36.70
CA GLU A 467 -17.33 -35.10 35.98
C GLU A 467 -18.13 -35.14 34.66
N THR A 468 -18.09 -36.26 33.95
CA THR A 468 -18.84 -36.46 32.69
C THR A 468 -20.34 -36.55 32.94
N GLU A 469 -20.77 -37.27 33.97
CA GLU A 469 -22.19 -37.39 34.35
C GLU A 469 -22.76 -36.03 34.79
N ASP A 470 -21.99 -35.25 35.53
CA ASP A 470 -22.38 -33.90 35.93
C ASP A 470 -22.45 -32.94 34.73
N LEU A 471 -21.47 -32.98 33.83
CA LEU A 471 -21.47 -32.19 32.59
C LEU A 471 -22.71 -32.49 31.73
N ARG A 472 -23.07 -33.78 31.58
CA ARG A 472 -24.33 -34.20 30.93
C ARG A 472 -25.55 -33.62 31.64
N GLY A 473 -25.57 -33.67 32.97
CA GLY A 473 -26.63 -33.09 33.78
C GLY A 473 -26.80 -31.59 33.54
N ILE A 474 -25.69 -30.85 33.48
CA ILE A 474 -25.66 -29.41 33.20
C ILE A 474 -26.23 -29.12 31.80
N VAL A 475 -25.72 -29.78 30.76
CA VAL A 475 -26.15 -29.56 29.37
C VAL A 475 -27.64 -29.91 29.17
N ASN A 476 -28.15 -30.97 29.82
CA ASN A 476 -29.57 -31.34 29.75
C ASN A 476 -30.52 -30.36 30.46
N ARG A 477 -30.02 -29.56 31.41
CA ARG A 477 -30.81 -28.50 32.07
C ARG A 477 -30.85 -27.20 31.27
N LEU A 478 -30.08 -27.09 30.18
CA LEU A 478 -29.98 -25.89 29.38
C LEU A 478 -31.34 -25.52 28.78
N LYS A 479 -31.85 -24.34 29.13
CA LYS A 479 -33.05 -23.75 28.53
C LYS A 479 -32.62 -22.74 27.47
N MET A 480 -33.26 -22.79 26.29
CA MET A 480 -32.95 -21.91 25.15
C MET A 480 -34.17 -21.07 24.72
N GLY A 481 -35.05 -20.72 25.66
CA GLY A 481 -36.19 -19.83 25.39
C GLY A 481 -35.85 -18.36 25.61
N ASP A 482 -36.59 -17.44 24.96
CA ASP A 482 -36.28 -16.00 24.92
C ASP A 482 -36.12 -15.31 26.29
N ALA A 483 -36.79 -15.78 27.34
CA ALA A 483 -36.73 -15.17 28.67
C ALA A 483 -35.48 -15.59 29.49
N ASP A 484 -34.85 -16.72 29.15
CA ASP A 484 -33.74 -17.35 29.89
C ASP A 484 -32.54 -17.68 28.97
N LYS A 485 -32.40 -16.98 27.83
CA LYS A 485 -31.36 -17.26 26.84
C LYS A 485 -29.95 -17.01 27.42
N PRO A 486 -29.03 -18.00 27.41
CA PRO A 486 -27.65 -17.81 27.85
C PRO A 486 -26.91 -16.79 26.98
N SER A 487 -25.88 -16.16 27.53
CA SER A 487 -25.00 -15.26 26.76
C SER A 487 -24.26 -16.02 25.65
N GLU A 488 -23.79 -15.31 24.63
CA GLU A 488 -22.99 -15.86 23.54
C GLU A 488 -21.76 -16.62 24.04
N ALA A 489 -21.08 -16.08 25.07
CA ALA A 489 -19.93 -16.71 25.70
C ALA A 489 -20.32 -18.01 26.42
N ASP A 490 -21.46 -18.04 27.10
CA ASP A 490 -21.96 -19.24 27.77
C ASP A 490 -22.39 -20.30 26.75
N LEU A 491 -23.01 -19.90 25.64
CA LEU A 491 -23.38 -20.79 24.54
C LEU A 491 -22.16 -21.51 23.94
N VAL A 492 -21.01 -20.84 23.82
CA VAL A 492 -19.76 -21.49 23.40
C VAL A 492 -19.29 -22.54 24.41
N VAL A 493 -19.34 -22.22 25.71
CA VAL A 493 -18.98 -23.18 26.77
C VAL A 493 -19.91 -24.39 26.72
N TYR A 494 -21.21 -24.17 26.56
CA TYR A 494 -22.19 -25.25 26.47
C TYR A 494 -22.07 -26.06 25.17
N LEU A 495 -21.67 -25.44 24.06
CA LEU A 495 -21.38 -26.14 22.81
C LEU A 495 -20.22 -27.12 22.98
N ARG A 496 -19.11 -26.65 23.56
CA ARG A 496 -17.95 -27.49 23.87
C ARG A 496 -18.29 -28.58 24.89
N ALA A 497 -19.07 -28.23 25.92
CA ALA A 497 -19.55 -29.19 26.91
C ALA A 497 -20.42 -30.29 26.29
N ALA A 498 -21.32 -29.95 25.36
CA ALA A 498 -22.18 -30.91 24.68
C ALA A 498 -21.36 -31.92 23.85
N VAL A 499 -20.33 -31.43 23.14
CA VAL A 499 -19.39 -32.30 22.40
C VAL A 499 -18.65 -33.24 23.35
N LEU A 500 -18.09 -32.72 24.45
CA LEU A 500 -17.37 -33.54 25.44
C LEU A 500 -18.27 -34.55 26.16
N ALA A 501 -19.54 -34.20 26.35
CA ALA A 501 -20.54 -35.05 26.99
C ALA A 501 -21.16 -36.10 26.05
N ASP A 502 -20.82 -36.06 24.75
CA ASP A 502 -21.39 -36.89 23.69
C ASP A 502 -22.92 -36.71 23.55
N LEU A 503 -23.37 -35.46 23.57
CA LEU A 503 -24.78 -35.05 23.44
C LEU A 503 -25.03 -34.33 22.10
N MET A 504 -24.79 -35.05 21.00
CA MET A 504 -24.84 -34.49 19.65
C MET A 504 -26.24 -34.00 19.24
N GLU A 505 -27.32 -34.46 19.86
CA GLU A 505 -28.68 -33.98 19.57
C GLU A 505 -28.93 -32.52 20.00
N ILE A 506 -28.16 -31.99 20.96
CA ILE A 506 -28.31 -30.61 21.44
C ILE A 506 -27.48 -29.64 20.60
N VAL A 507 -26.41 -30.12 19.96
CA VAL A 507 -25.44 -29.31 19.20
C VAL A 507 -26.12 -28.45 18.11
N PRO A 508 -27.00 -28.98 17.23
CA PRO A 508 -27.67 -28.16 16.22
C PRO A 508 -28.49 -27.01 16.81
N ARG A 509 -29.12 -27.22 17.97
CA ARG A 509 -29.93 -26.19 18.63
C ARG A 509 -29.07 -25.04 19.15
N ILE A 510 -27.90 -25.35 19.72
CA ILE A 510 -26.96 -24.32 20.18
C ILE A 510 -26.42 -23.53 18.97
N VAL A 511 -26.10 -24.23 17.87
CA VAL A 511 -25.63 -23.61 16.63
C VAL A 511 -26.68 -22.64 16.06
N ASP A 512 -27.95 -23.04 16.01
CA ASP A 512 -29.02 -22.17 15.52
C ASP A 512 -29.16 -20.90 16.37
N VAL A 513 -29.13 -21.05 17.70
CA VAL A 513 -29.23 -19.92 18.63
C VAL A 513 -28.03 -18.96 18.50
N LEU A 514 -26.82 -19.50 18.30
CA LEU A 514 -25.62 -18.71 18.02
C LEU A 514 -25.74 -18.00 16.67
N ALA A 515 -26.18 -18.69 15.63
CA ALA A 515 -26.38 -18.09 14.30
C ALA A 515 -27.40 -16.93 14.33
N ASP A 516 -28.48 -17.07 15.09
CA ASP A 516 -29.50 -16.02 15.28
C ASP A 516 -29.01 -14.82 16.10
N CYS A 517 -27.91 -14.97 16.86
CA CYS A 517 -27.28 -13.86 17.59
C CYS A 517 -26.33 -12.99 16.73
N GLN A 518 -25.98 -13.42 15.52
CA GLN A 518 -25.07 -12.63 14.68
C GLN A 518 -25.77 -11.33 14.22
N ASP A 519 -25.12 -10.20 14.46
CA ASP A 519 -25.66 -8.88 14.13
C ASP A 519 -25.56 -8.57 12.62
N ALA A 520 -26.10 -7.41 12.23
CA ALA A 520 -26.06 -6.95 10.84
C ALA A 520 -24.64 -6.63 10.34
N ASP A 521 -23.71 -6.35 11.24
CA ASP A 521 -22.29 -6.10 10.94
C ASP A 521 -21.50 -7.42 10.88
N SER A 522 -22.18 -8.57 10.88
CA SER A 522 -21.60 -9.91 10.79
C SER A 522 -20.74 -10.31 12.00
N ARG A 523 -20.88 -9.64 13.13
CA ARG A 523 -20.20 -9.98 14.39
C ARG A 523 -21.21 -10.42 15.45
N TRP A 524 -20.71 -10.87 16.60
CA TRP A 524 -21.56 -11.11 17.77
C TRP A 524 -21.50 -9.93 18.75
N VAL A 525 -20.41 -9.82 19.50
CA VAL A 525 -20.25 -8.75 20.51
C VAL A 525 -19.05 -7.90 20.14
N ASP A 526 -17.89 -8.53 20.04
CA ASP A 526 -16.61 -7.92 19.76
C ASP A 526 -15.73 -8.91 18.98
N PRO A 527 -14.52 -8.50 18.52
CA PRO A 527 -13.64 -9.39 17.76
C PRO A 527 -13.27 -10.68 18.49
N ILE A 528 -13.04 -10.62 19.82
CA ILE A 528 -12.64 -11.81 20.59
C ILE A 528 -13.79 -12.81 20.70
N THR A 529 -15.00 -12.34 20.99
CA THR A 529 -16.21 -13.17 21.08
C THR A 529 -16.53 -13.78 19.72
N THR A 530 -16.46 -12.96 18.67
CA THR A 530 -16.67 -13.40 17.28
C THR A 530 -15.70 -14.51 16.89
N ALA A 531 -14.39 -14.30 17.11
CA ALA A 531 -13.38 -15.31 16.83
C ALA A 531 -13.57 -16.59 17.67
N THR A 532 -13.95 -16.46 18.94
CA THR A 532 -14.18 -17.60 19.84
C THR A 532 -15.36 -18.46 19.37
N ILE A 533 -16.45 -17.81 18.93
CA ILE A 533 -17.63 -18.50 18.38
C ILE A 533 -17.26 -19.20 17.06
N VAL A 534 -16.59 -18.50 16.15
CA VAL A 534 -16.14 -19.08 14.86
C VAL A 534 -15.28 -20.32 15.11
N SER A 535 -14.26 -20.23 15.95
CA SER A 535 -13.42 -21.40 16.30
C SER A 535 -14.26 -22.57 16.83
N ALA A 536 -15.21 -22.31 17.75
CA ALA A 536 -16.04 -23.37 18.33
C ALA A 536 -17.02 -24.00 17.32
N LEU A 537 -17.61 -23.20 16.43
CA LEU A 537 -18.47 -23.69 15.36
C LEU A 537 -17.68 -24.53 14.35
N LEU A 538 -16.47 -24.13 14.03
CA LEU A 538 -15.57 -24.86 13.13
C LEU A 538 -15.05 -26.17 13.74
N ASP A 539 -14.86 -26.23 15.07
CA ASP A 539 -14.52 -27.48 15.77
C ASP A 539 -15.66 -28.51 15.69
N VAL A 540 -16.91 -28.03 15.67
CA VAL A 540 -18.12 -28.86 15.60
C VAL A 540 -18.48 -29.27 14.17
N HIS A 541 -18.16 -28.43 13.19
CA HIS A 541 -18.45 -28.64 11.76
C HIS A 541 -18.11 -30.05 11.24
N PRO A 542 -16.89 -30.60 11.44
CA PRO A 542 -16.55 -31.94 10.95
C PRO A 542 -17.36 -33.06 11.65
N LEU A 543 -17.77 -32.85 12.90
CA LEU A 543 -18.58 -33.81 13.66
C LEU A 543 -20.01 -33.91 13.11
N LEU A 544 -20.55 -32.78 12.62
CA LEU A 544 -21.90 -32.73 12.05
C LEU A 544 -21.97 -33.26 10.61
N ARG A 545 -20.90 -33.16 9.82
CA ARG A 545 -20.87 -33.67 8.43
C ARG A 545 -21.14 -35.18 8.31
N GLY A 546 -20.88 -35.95 9.37
CA GLY A 546 -21.15 -37.39 9.41
C GLY A 546 -22.56 -37.79 9.86
N LEU A 547 -23.40 -36.84 10.28
CA LEU A 547 -24.72 -37.11 10.85
C LEU A 547 -25.84 -36.93 9.82
N GLU A 548 -26.70 -37.94 9.68
CA GLU A 548 -27.90 -37.84 8.84
C GLU A 548 -28.82 -36.72 9.32
N GLY A 549 -29.24 -35.83 8.41
CA GLY A 549 -30.14 -34.71 8.71
C GLY A 549 -29.46 -33.42 9.20
N ALA A 550 -28.13 -33.40 9.39
CA ALA A 550 -27.40 -32.20 9.86
C ALA A 550 -27.02 -31.20 8.75
N GLY A 551 -27.36 -31.48 7.48
CA GLY A 551 -26.91 -30.69 6.32
C GLY A 551 -27.29 -29.21 6.37
N SER A 552 -28.48 -28.86 6.87
CA SER A 552 -28.90 -27.47 7.02
C SER A 552 -28.09 -26.73 8.10
N THR A 553 -27.77 -27.41 9.20
CA THR A 553 -26.94 -26.86 10.28
C THR A 553 -25.50 -26.65 9.82
N VAL A 554 -24.94 -27.59 9.04
CA VAL A 554 -23.60 -27.44 8.45
C VAL A 554 -23.53 -26.24 7.51
N ALA A 555 -24.50 -26.10 6.60
CA ALA A 555 -24.55 -24.94 5.70
C ALA A 555 -24.68 -23.62 6.47
N ARG A 556 -25.44 -23.63 7.57
CA ARG A 556 -25.60 -22.46 8.44
C ARG A 556 -24.29 -22.07 9.15
N ILE A 557 -23.52 -23.05 9.63
CA ILE A 557 -22.18 -22.82 10.20
C ILE A 557 -21.27 -22.16 9.15
N GLU A 558 -21.23 -22.71 7.94
CA GLU A 558 -20.38 -22.18 6.85
C GLU A 558 -20.74 -20.72 6.52
N GLU A 559 -22.03 -20.38 6.45
CA GLU A 559 -22.52 -19.03 6.19
C GLU A 559 -22.12 -18.03 7.30
N VAL A 560 -22.42 -18.34 8.56
CA VAL A 560 -22.15 -17.41 9.67
C VAL A 560 -20.66 -17.25 9.92
N CYS A 561 -19.87 -18.31 9.76
CA CYS A 561 -18.42 -18.26 9.88
C CYS A 561 -17.79 -17.44 8.76
N LEU A 562 -18.25 -17.58 7.51
CA LEU A 562 -17.77 -16.76 6.40
C LEU A 562 -17.98 -15.27 6.67
N ARG A 563 -19.20 -14.89 7.04
CA ARG A 563 -19.54 -13.49 7.38
C ARG A 563 -18.66 -12.95 8.51
N ALA A 564 -18.44 -13.76 9.55
CA ALA A 564 -17.63 -13.38 10.70
C ALA A 564 -16.14 -13.25 10.38
N VAL A 565 -15.60 -14.13 9.51
CA VAL A 565 -14.20 -14.04 9.07
C VAL A 565 -13.98 -12.82 8.18
N VAL A 566 -14.95 -12.46 7.32
CA VAL A 566 -14.92 -11.19 6.58
C VAL A 566 -14.83 -10.01 7.54
N TYR A 567 -15.64 -9.98 8.61
CA TYR A 567 -15.54 -8.95 9.65
C TYR A 567 -14.15 -8.92 10.32
N ILE A 568 -13.56 -10.08 10.66
CA ILE A 568 -12.21 -10.16 11.26
C ILE A 568 -11.15 -9.57 10.32
N LEU A 569 -11.26 -9.82 9.01
CA LEU A 569 -10.35 -9.31 7.99
C LEU A 569 -10.51 -7.81 7.75
N ASP A 570 -11.74 -7.30 7.75
CA ASP A 570 -12.02 -5.87 7.66
C ASP A 570 -11.39 -5.09 8.83
N GLU A 571 -11.51 -5.62 10.05
CA GLU A 571 -10.88 -5.03 11.23
C GLU A 571 -9.34 -5.04 11.13
N LEU A 572 -8.75 -6.09 10.56
CA LEU A 572 -7.31 -6.14 10.30
C LEU A 572 -6.86 -5.04 9.34
N GLY A 573 -7.62 -4.79 8.27
CA GLY A 573 -7.35 -3.72 7.31
C GLY A 573 -7.32 -2.32 7.94
N ARG A 574 -8.11 -2.11 9.00
CA ARG A 574 -8.16 -0.84 9.75
C ARG A 574 -7.02 -0.65 10.75
N ALA A 575 -6.31 -1.72 11.12
CA ALA A 575 -5.40 -1.75 12.26
C ALA A 575 -3.90 -1.48 11.93
N SER A 576 -3.59 -0.98 10.73
CA SER A 576 -2.22 -0.88 10.21
C SER A 576 -1.20 -0.30 11.22
N GLY A 577 -0.13 -1.04 11.52
CA GLY A 577 1.01 -0.57 12.31
C GLY A 577 1.07 -1.01 13.78
N HIS A 578 0.11 -1.79 14.28
CA HIS A 578 0.12 -2.31 15.66
C HIS A 578 0.73 -3.71 15.73
N ALA A 579 1.43 -4.01 16.83
CA ALA A 579 1.97 -5.36 17.08
C ALA A 579 0.85 -6.39 17.31
N TYR A 580 -0.28 -5.95 17.86
CA TYR A 580 -1.51 -6.70 18.03
C TYR A 580 -2.65 -6.04 17.24
N PRO A 581 -2.98 -6.52 16.04
CA PRO A 581 -3.88 -5.82 15.14
C PRO A 581 -5.33 -5.79 15.62
N TRP A 582 -5.77 -6.74 16.44
CA TRP A 582 -7.14 -6.74 16.97
C TRP A 582 -7.17 -6.28 18.42
N GLY A 583 -7.78 -5.11 18.65
CA GLY A 583 -7.99 -4.55 19.99
C GLY A 583 -6.71 -4.20 20.76
N GLY A 584 -5.54 -4.24 20.12
CA GLY A 584 -4.25 -3.98 20.77
C GLY A 584 -3.84 -5.05 21.78
N LYS A 585 -4.45 -6.25 21.74
CA LYS A 585 -4.24 -7.32 22.72
C LYS A 585 -3.81 -8.62 22.07
N ALA A 586 -2.91 -9.34 22.73
CA ALA A 586 -2.41 -10.62 22.26
C ALA A 586 -3.50 -11.68 22.26
N SER A 587 -4.27 -11.80 23.36
CA SER A 587 -5.36 -12.79 23.52
C SER A 587 -6.43 -12.68 22.44
N VAL A 588 -6.77 -11.44 22.05
CA VAL A 588 -7.70 -11.16 20.95
C VAL A 588 -7.07 -11.56 19.62
N SER A 589 -5.81 -11.15 19.39
CA SER A 589 -5.14 -11.37 18.12
C SER A 589 -4.90 -12.84 17.80
N VAL A 590 -4.48 -13.65 18.78
CA VAL A 590 -4.28 -15.09 18.56
C VAL A 590 -5.60 -15.83 18.33
N ARG A 591 -6.71 -15.37 18.94
CA ARG A 591 -8.03 -15.96 18.68
C ARG A 591 -8.56 -15.62 17.30
N CYS A 592 -8.43 -14.38 16.86
CA CYS A 592 -8.75 -13.98 15.49
C CYS A 592 -7.94 -14.78 14.46
N LEU A 593 -6.64 -14.96 14.72
CA LEU A 593 -5.77 -15.79 13.88
C LEU A 593 -6.21 -17.26 13.89
N GLN A 594 -6.54 -17.82 15.05
CA GLN A 594 -7.01 -19.20 15.15
C GLN A 594 -8.30 -19.41 14.35
N ALA A 595 -9.27 -18.52 14.50
CA ALA A 595 -10.54 -18.57 13.77
C ALA A 595 -10.31 -18.52 12.26
N TRP A 596 -9.43 -17.62 11.80
CA TRP A 596 -9.06 -17.50 10.39
C TRP A 596 -8.34 -18.75 9.87
N ILE A 597 -7.31 -19.24 10.56
CA ILE A 597 -6.56 -20.46 10.15
C ILE A 597 -7.51 -21.68 10.09
N LYS A 598 -8.40 -21.83 11.08
CA LYS A 598 -9.40 -22.90 11.08
C LYS A 598 -10.40 -22.74 9.93
N PHE A 599 -10.82 -21.52 9.62
CA PHE A 599 -11.74 -21.27 8.51
C PHE A 599 -11.12 -21.64 7.16
N ASP A 600 -9.91 -21.13 6.90
CA ASP A 600 -9.16 -21.39 5.66
C ASP A 600 -8.86 -22.88 5.44
N SER A 601 -8.77 -23.65 6.52
CA SER A 601 -8.50 -25.10 6.45
C SER A 601 -9.75 -25.97 6.33
N LEU A 602 -10.95 -25.46 6.64
CA LEU A 602 -12.17 -26.28 6.78
C LEU A 602 -13.34 -25.87 5.87
N VAL A 603 -13.42 -24.60 5.44
CA VAL A 603 -14.57 -24.05 4.71
C VAL A 603 -14.17 -23.59 3.30
N ASP A 604 -14.88 -24.11 2.29
CA ASP A 604 -14.69 -23.71 0.90
C ASP A 604 -15.44 -22.37 0.62
N ILE A 605 -14.73 -21.36 0.09
CA ILE A 605 -15.29 -20.01 -0.12
C ILE A 605 -16.20 -19.95 -1.38
N PRO A 606 -17.42 -19.38 -1.29
CA PRO A 606 -18.28 -19.17 -2.45
C PRO A 606 -17.73 -18.18 -3.49
N VAL A 607 -17.98 -18.45 -4.78
CA VAL A 607 -17.47 -17.66 -5.93
C VAL A 607 -17.84 -16.18 -5.89
N HIS A 608 -19.03 -15.82 -5.37
CA HIS A 608 -19.44 -14.41 -5.30
C HIS A 608 -18.60 -13.63 -4.28
N THR A 609 -18.22 -14.26 -3.16
CA THR A 609 -17.30 -13.70 -2.17
C THR A 609 -15.91 -13.46 -2.75
N VAL A 610 -15.44 -14.32 -3.67
CA VAL A 610 -14.18 -14.10 -4.40
C VAL A 610 -14.26 -12.86 -5.28
N VAL A 611 -15.39 -12.66 -5.97
CA VAL A 611 -15.60 -11.48 -6.80
C VAL A 611 -15.68 -10.21 -5.94
N ASP A 612 -16.32 -10.27 -4.78
CA ASP A 612 -16.38 -9.14 -3.84
C ASP A 612 -14.99 -8.80 -3.26
N VAL A 613 -14.22 -9.81 -2.82
CA VAL A 613 -12.82 -9.64 -2.36
C VAL A 613 -11.90 -9.07 -3.46
N LEU A 614 -12.05 -9.53 -4.70
CA LEU A 614 -11.31 -8.97 -5.85
C LEU A 614 -11.75 -7.53 -6.17
N THR A 615 -13.05 -7.23 -6.00
CA THR A 615 -13.60 -5.88 -6.24
C THR A 615 -13.10 -4.90 -5.18
N ASP A 616 -13.09 -5.31 -3.92
CA ASP A 616 -12.61 -4.47 -2.81
C ASP A 616 -11.09 -4.31 -2.87
N HIS A 617 -10.34 -5.35 -3.26
CA HIS A 617 -8.90 -5.21 -3.49
C HIS A 617 -8.57 -4.34 -4.71
N HIS A 618 -9.38 -4.37 -5.78
CA HIS A 618 -9.22 -3.45 -6.91
C HIS A 618 -9.35 -1.98 -6.47
N ARG A 619 -10.25 -1.71 -5.52
CA ARG A 619 -10.41 -0.37 -4.90
C ARG A 619 -9.25 -0.03 -3.96
N GLU A 620 -8.69 -0.99 -3.24
CA GLU A 620 -7.55 -0.80 -2.32
C GLU A 620 -6.17 -0.76 -3.01
N GLY A 621 -6.01 -1.38 -4.18
CA GLY A 621 -4.75 -1.40 -4.94
C GLY A 621 -4.23 0.01 -5.29
N GLY A 622 -5.14 0.99 -5.43
CA GLY A 622 -4.78 2.41 -5.56
C GLY A 622 -4.09 2.99 -4.31
N ALA A 623 -4.38 2.47 -3.11
CA ALA A 623 -3.77 2.91 -1.85
C ALA A 623 -2.36 2.29 -1.62
N MET A 624 -2.11 1.08 -2.12
CA MET A 624 -0.77 0.47 -2.11
C MET A 624 0.16 1.14 -3.13
N ALA A 625 -0.34 1.50 -4.32
CA ALA A 625 0.38 2.35 -5.27
C ALA A 625 0.67 3.73 -4.64
N SER A 626 -0.31 4.34 -3.97
CA SER A 626 -0.11 5.57 -3.19
C SER A 626 0.97 5.44 -2.11
N SER A 627 1.07 4.29 -1.44
CA SER A 627 2.07 4.04 -0.39
C SER A 627 3.47 3.87 -0.99
N ARG A 628 3.60 3.19 -2.14
CA ARG A 628 4.87 3.09 -2.89
C ARG A 628 5.29 4.45 -3.46
N THR A 629 4.36 5.24 -4.01
CA THR A 629 4.62 6.59 -4.50
C THR A 629 4.93 7.56 -3.36
N ALA A 630 4.25 7.46 -2.21
CA ALA A 630 4.56 8.27 -1.03
C ALA A 630 5.91 7.89 -0.41
N LEU A 631 6.28 6.61 -0.39
CA LEU A 631 7.60 6.14 0.01
C LEU A 631 8.68 6.62 -0.98
N ALA A 632 8.45 6.52 -2.28
CA ALA A 632 9.36 7.02 -3.31
C ALA A 632 9.54 8.55 -3.23
N VAL A 633 8.47 9.30 -3.01
CA VAL A 633 8.51 10.75 -2.77
C VAL A 633 9.23 11.07 -1.46
N LEU A 634 8.99 10.32 -0.38
CA LEU A 634 9.72 10.48 0.89
C LEU A 634 11.21 10.17 0.73
N GLU A 635 11.57 9.15 -0.05
CA GLU A 635 12.94 8.76 -0.37
C GLU A 635 13.62 9.83 -1.22
N GLN A 636 12.94 10.35 -2.24
CA GLN A 636 13.39 11.47 -3.08
C GLN A 636 13.57 12.74 -2.25
N MET A 637 12.60 13.10 -1.39
CA MET A 637 12.69 14.24 -0.48
C MET A 637 13.83 14.07 0.52
N LYS A 638 14.11 12.84 0.97
CA LYS A 638 15.23 12.52 1.87
C LYS A 638 16.57 12.65 1.16
N GLN A 639 16.69 12.16 -0.08
CA GLN A 639 17.87 12.31 -0.92
C GLN A 639 18.13 13.78 -1.28
N GLU A 640 17.08 14.54 -1.60
CA GLU A 640 17.17 15.96 -1.89
C GLU A 640 17.54 16.77 -0.63
N ASN A 641 16.98 16.43 0.54
CA ASN A 641 17.42 17.00 1.82
C ASN A 641 18.88 16.67 2.13
N GLN A 642 19.33 15.44 1.86
CA GLN A 642 20.74 15.07 2.04
C GLN A 642 21.65 15.86 1.10
N ARG A 643 21.25 16.00 -0.18
CA ARG A 643 21.98 16.79 -1.18
C ARG A 643 22.02 18.28 -0.81
N LEU A 644 20.92 18.83 -0.33
CA LEU A 644 20.83 20.22 0.16
C LEU A 644 21.68 20.41 1.42
N ARG A 645 21.65 19.48 2.38
CA ARG A 645 22.53 19.49 3.56
C ARG A 645 24.01 19.39 3.18
N GLN A 646 24.34 18.59 2.16
CA GLN A 646 25.71 18.48 1.67
C GLN A 646 26.16 19.76 0.96
N LYS A 647 25.31 20.36 0.11
CA LYS A 647 25.56 21.69 -0.48
C LYS A 647 25.69 22.77 0.59
N LEU A 648 24.85 22.73 1.63
CA LEU A 648 24.91 23.67 2.73
C LEU A 648 26.21 23.50 3.51
N ARG A 649 26.62 22.26 3.81
CA ARG A 649 27.90 21.94 4.46
C ARG A 649 29.08 22.44 3.66
N VAL A 650 29.14 22.13 2.36
CA VAL A 650 30.20 22.62 1.46
C VAL A 650 30.20 24.15 1.42
N ALA A 651 29.04 24.80 1.30
CA ALA A 651 28.95 26.25 1.32
C ALA A 651 29.35 26.86 2.68
N THR A 652 29.04 26.23 3.81
CA THR A 652 29.52 26.65 5.14
C THR A 652 31.01 26.40 5.31
N ASP A 653 31.54 25.28 4.83
CA ASP A 653 32.97 24.95 4.91
C ASP A 653 33.78 25.89 4.03
N ASP A 654 33.28 26.22 2.84
CA ASP A 654 33.85 27.24 1.95
C ASP A 654 33.75 28.63 2.57
N ALA A 655 32.63 28.98 3.24
CA ALA A 655 32.48 30.25 3.94
C ALA A 655 33.38 30.34 5.19
N VAL A 656 33.59 29.23 5.92
CA VAL A 656 34.48 29.13 7.07
C VAL A 656 35.94 29.15 6.61
N ALA A 657 36.28 28.49 5.51
CA ALA A 657 37.60 28.54 4.88
C ALA A 657 37.90 29.95 4.37
N ALA A 658 36.94 30.60 3.70
CA ALA A 658 37.05 32.00 3.27
C ALA A 658 37.17 32.97 4.45
N ARG A 659 36.44 32.74 5.57
CA ARG A 659 36.60 33.52 6.81
C ARG A 659 37.95 33.29 7.48
N ARG A 660 38.49 32.07 7.47
CA ARG A 660 39.83 31.73 8.01
C ARG A 660 40.96 32.30 7.15
N LEU A 661 40.81 32.30 5.82
CA LEU A 661 41.73 32.99 4.89
C LEU A 661 41.66 34.50 5.08
N GLY A 662 40.45 35.05 5.24
CA GLY A 662 40.24 36.47 5.52
C GLY A 662 40.78 36.92 6.89
N SER A 663 40.68 36.09 7.93
CA SER A 663 41.23 36.42 9.26
C SER A 663 42.75 36.32 9.30
N ARG A 664 43.36 35.31 8.64
CA ARG A 664 44.82 35.22 8.47
C ARG A 664 45.37 36.37 7.64
N GLY A 665 44.68 36.78 6.58
CA GLY A 665 45.02 37.96 5.78
C GLY A 665 44.96 39.26 6.59
N LYS A 666 43.94 39.42 7.44
CA LYS A 666 43.82 40.58 8.34
C LYS A 666 44.93 40.63 9.40
N VAL A 667 45.26 39.51 10.03
CA VAL A 667 46.34 39.43 11.02
C VAL A 667 47.69 39.73 10.37
N ALA A 668 47.95 39.18 9.17
CA ALA A 668 49.16 39.47 8.42
C ALA A 668 49.24 40.95 8.02
N MET A 669 48.16 41.53 7.50
CA MET A 669 48.13 42.94 7.08
C MET A 669 48.29 43.91 8.26
N LEU A 670 47.68 43.60 9.42
CA LEU A 670 47.85 44.38 10.65
C LEU A 670 49.30 44.30 11.16
N GLY A 671 49.91 43.11 11.11
CA GLY A 671 51.31 42.90 11.45
C GLY A 671 52.27 43.67 10.56
N THR A 672 52.05 43.65 9.24
CA THR A 672 52.86 44.39 8.27
C THR A 672 52.70 45.91 8.44
N ALA A 673 51.48 46.40 8.67
CA ALA A 673 51.22 47.82 8.91
C ALA A 673 51.90 48.32 10.20
N LEU A 674 51.85 47.52 11.27
CA LEU A 674 52.51 47.85 12.53
C LEU A 674 54.04 47.85 12.38
N ALA A 675 54.60 46.87 11.67
CA ALA A 675 56.03 46.82 11.39
C ALA A 675 56.50 48.01 10.54
N LEU A 676 55.73 48.38 9.51
CA LEU A 676 56.01 49.53 8.66
C LEU A 676 55.93 50.84 9.47
N TYR A 677 54.92 50.98 10.32
CA TYR A 677 54.79 52.14 11.22
C TYR A 677 55.97 52.27 12.18
N LEU A 678 56.41 51.15 12.77
CA LEU A 678 57.59 51.13 13.63
C LEU A 678 58.86 51.51 12.87
N LEU A 679 59.03 50.99 11.65
CA LEU A 679 60.16 51.33 10.78
C LEU A 679 60.18 52.81 10.38
N VAL A 680 59.03 53.37 10.02
CA VAL A 680 58.90 54.79 9.64
C VAL A 680 59.12 55.70 10.85
N GLY A 681 58.58 55.37 12.01
CA GLY A 681 58.79 56.15 13.23
C GLY A 681 60.25 56.14 13.71
N VAL A 682 60.89 54.97 13.69
CA VAL A 682 62.32 54.83 14.04
C VAL A 682 63.20 55.52 13.00
N GLY A 683 62.95 55.30 11.70
CA GLY A 683 63.71 55.93 10.61
C GLY A 683 63.55 57.45 10.59
N GLY A 684 62.34 57.97 10.79
CA GLY A 684 62.07 59.40 10.91
C GLY A 684 62.78 60.02 12.12
N GLY A 685 62.74 59.35 13.27
CA GLY A 685 63.46 59.78 14.48
C GLY A 685 64.98 59.77 14.33
N MET A 686 65.53 58.82 13.56
CA MET A 686 66.97 58.76 13.24
C MET A 686 67.40 59.88 12.29
N VAL A 687 66.59 60.19 11.27
CA VAL A 687 66.89 61.24 10.29
C VAL A 687 66.80 62.62 10.95
N ALA A 688 65.78 62.86 11.78
CA ALA A 688 65.61 64.13 12.48
C ALA A 688 66.75 64.43 13.47
N ASN A 689 67.35 63.39 14.06
CA ASN A 689 68.47 63.51 15.00
C ASN A 689 69.85 63.41 14.35
N GLY A 690 69.95 63.40 13.02
CA GLY A 690 71.22 63.46 12.30
C GLY A 690 72.12 62.24 12.45
N GLY A 691 71.56 61.07 12.82
CA GLY A 691 72.30 59.82 12.98
C GLY A 691 71.89 59.00 14.20
N TRP A 692 72.66 57.95 14.50
CA TRP A 692 72.32 56.92 15.48
C TRP A 692 72.70 57.31 16.93
N SER A 693 72.33 58.50 17.39
CA SER A 693 72.52 58.92 18.79
C SER A 693 71.38 58.37 19.67
N GLY A 694 71.55 57.13 20.16
CA GLY A 694 70.72 56.54 21.21
C GLY A 694 69.28 56.20 20.79
N LEU A 695 68.94 54.90 20.77
CA LEU A 695 67.62 54.40 20.35
C LEU A 695 66.45 55.03 21.15
N GLY A 696 66.69 55.38 22.43
CA GLY A 696 65.70 56.05 23.28
C GLY A 696 65.36 57.48 22.86
N GLN A 697 66.34 58.26 22.36
CA GLN A 697 66.09 59.61 21.85
C GLN A 697 65.41 59.56 20.49
N ALA A 698 65.85 58.67 19.59
CA ALA A 698 65.20 58.49 18.29
C ALA A 698 63.73 58.04 18.42
N LEU A 699 63.41 57.16 19.37
CA LEU A 699 62.03 56.79 19.67
C LEU A 699 61.24 57.95 20.30
N GLY A 700 61.86 58.72 21.20
CA GLY A 700 61.22 59.88 21.83
C GLY A 700 60.84 60.97 20.81
N THR A 701 61.76 61.35 19.93
CA THR A 701 61.50 62.37 18.89
C THR A 701 60.56 61.82 17.80
N GLY A 702 60.77 60.57 17.39
CA GLY A 702 59.98 59.93 16.33
C GLY A 702 58.55 59.56 16.71
N PHE A 703 58.27 59.29 17.99
CA PHE A 703 56.93 58.93 18.49
C PHE A 703 56.25 59.96 19.41
N GLY A 704 57.02 60.84 20.07
CA GLY A 704 56.49 61.81 21.02
C GLY A 704 56.27 63.21 20.45
N GLU A 705 57.19 63.69 19.60
CA GLU A 705 57.19 65.08 19.10
C GLU A 705 56.71 65.19 17.65
N ALA A 706 56.85 64.14 16.86
CA ALA A 706 56.45 64.09 15.45
C ALA A 706 54.95 63.81 15.24
N TRP A 707 54.06 64.57 15.91
CA TRP A 707 52.60 64.38 15.82
C TRP A 707 52.07 64.36 14.37
N GLY A 708 52.66 65.17 13.49
CA GLY A 708 52.30 65.25 12.07
C GLY A 708 52.62 63.98 11.28
N ILE A 709 53.66 63.22 11.67
CA ILE A 709 53.98 61.92 11.06
C ILE A 709 52.96 60.89 11.50
N HIS A 710 52.56 60.88 12.78
CA HIS A 710 51.49 60.00 13.26
C HIS A 710 50.17 60.28 12.58
N LEU A 711 49.81 61.54 12.37
CA LEU A 711 48.60 61.90 11.63
C LEU A 711 48.66 61.55 10.16
N SER A 712 49.84 61.66 9.54
CA SER A 712 50.03 61.25 8.15
C SER A 712 49.94 59.73 8.01
N VAL A 713 50.50 58.96 8.95
CA VAL A 713 50.39 57.50 8.95
C VAL A 713 48.97 57.04 9.33
N LEU A 714 48.31 57.69 10.29
CA LEU A 714 46.89 57.44 10.61
C LEU A 714 45.99 57.79 9.43
N GLY A 715 46.28 58.88 8.72
CA GLY A 715 45.58 59.27 7.49
C GLY A 715 45.81 58.28 6.35
N LEU A 716 47.04 57.79 6.18
CA LEU A 716 47.37 56.76 5.19
C LEU A 716 46.74 55.42 5.55
N ALA A 717 46.76 55.04 6.83
CA ALA A 717 46.10 53.84 7.33
C ALA A 717 44.57 53.94 7.17
N ALA A 718 43.98 55.09 7.47
CA ALA A 718 42.56 55.35 7.23
C ALA A 718 42.21 55.28 5.74
N ALA A 719 43.06 55.82 4.86
CA ALA A 719 42.88 55.73 3.41
C ALA A 719 43.02 54.29 2.90
N LEU A 720 44.01 53.53 3.39
CA LEU A 720 44.21 52.13 3.05
C LEU A 720 43.10 51.22 3.59
N LEU A 721 42.52 51.54 4.75
CA LEU A 721 41.37 50.84 5.32
C LEU A 721 40.04 51.25 4.65
N ALA A 722 39.94 52.45 4.09
CA ALA A 722 38.77 52.91 3.33
C ALA A 722 38.59 52.15 2.00
N VAL A 723 39.66 51.64 1.40
CA VAL A 723 39.61 50.89 0.13
C VAL A 723 38.89 49.53 0.29
N PRO A 724 39.22 48.67 1.28
CA PRO A 724 38.42 47.47 1.60
C PRO A 724 37.01 47.79 2.09
N TRP A 725 36.81 48.91 2.80
CA TRP A 725 35.51 49.32 3.33
C TRP A 725 34.47 49.51 2.21
N ARG A 726 34.86 50.09 1.07
CA ARG A 726 33.98 50.20 -0.12
C ARG A 726 33.64 48.85 -0.76
N GLN A 727 34.57 47.89 -0.76
CA GLN A 727 34.36 46.56 -1.35
C GLN A 727 33.54 45.62 -0.44
N TRP A 728 33.51 45.88 0.87
CA TRP A 728 32.71 45.10 1.82
C TRP A 728 31.22 45.44 1.76
N PHE A 729 30.87 46.72 1.62
CA PHE A 729 29.47 47.13 1.54
C PHE A 729 28.86 47.04 0.14
N SER A 730 29.67 46.81 -0.90
CA SER A 730 29.16 46.61 -2.26
C SER A 730 28.69 45.18 -2.57
N ARG A 731 28.81 44.22 -1.64
CA ARG A 731 28.48 42.80 -1.87
C ARG A 731 27.12 42.34 -1.34
N ASP A 732 26.37 43.17 -0.62
CA ASP A 732 25.07 42.78 -0.02
C ASP A 732 23.83 43.16 -0.84
N ASN A 733 23.96 43.76 -2.04
CA ASN A 733 22.81 44.18 -2.85
C ASN A 733 22.51 43.30 -4.08
N SER A 734 22.98 42.05 -4.11
CA SER A 734 22.60 41.12 -5.18
C SER A 734 22.47 39.68 -4.69
N ARG A 735 21.36 39.41 -4.00
CA ARG A 735 20.67 38.12 -4.06
C ARG A 735 19.16 38.40 -4.16
N PRO A 736 18.43 37.73 -5.06
CA PRO A 736 16.97 37.78 -5.13
C PRO A 736 16.32 37.18 -3.88
#